data_AF-A0A7S4N7N2-F1
#
_entry.id   AF-A0A7S4N7N2-F1
#
_cell.length_a   1.000
_cell.length_b   1.000
_cell.length_c   1.000
_cell.angle_alpha   90.00
_cell.angle_beta   90.00
_cell.angle_gamma   90.00
#
_symmetry.space_group_name_H-M   'P 1'
#
loop_
_entity.id
_entity.type
_entity.pdbx_description
1 polymer ?
#
loop_
_entity_poly.entity_id
_entity_poly.type
_entity_poly.pdbx_seq_one_letter_code
_entity_poly.pdbx_strand_id
1 'polypeptide(L)'
;DPTAQDMFIKVAKAHEVLTDDATRENYEKYGNPDGYHGTSVTIGLPSWLTNKENELAILVAYFVVIIIIIPVVVGLWWRNSSKFLEDGVMQNTAYRYYRQVQENTATKYIPGILASACEFGESIPCKNAQADDLGKLHRKVADQFVKNQGDINNDIMKVKTIMYAHLLRESVPGTLQEDSMDVLERIHHLLNGLLNICMEQRFVTATMNVIECSQLFMQAMWFHSNHLLQLPHFDQQCIKMINKGLTASKSAGGAVDKVKELGMEQRRKLLTSLSEEQHLDIDLFLMHFPDIDITFDAHTEDEEDVQEGDVINLVVTIERKHLPDDPDWDDAADDEAEPDDSIFDEQLKEYEEGSDEYEEKKEGLMDAWRDAYFDRQRAKREREKKRNPQSGELGFAAKPLRAPVPVHAPLFPYDRYEQWMVLLVDQKTNRLIGYQKLSQNTRFEKVNLKFLAPKEGTIQYEIHCLCSAYLGADKKVLMKKTIAKKEEREEKTMAEVAEDEDDEEEEEEEPEGKWYYMGGNSVGELVLNIIALAVAGVMLFNFLYAKGWWQKFCQPLLDWLLNVSWPVLSVIGTHLEPGWLWFSTNVYDFHHISFMFENLTAVNATNASVSTKVRFNDTSFLNQDPFKQNLFNDPLNENLNQD
;
A
#
# COMPACT_ATOMS: atom_id res chain seq x y z
N ASP A 1 15.14 -72.14 3.80
CA ASP A 1 15.73 -71.21 2.83
C ASP A 1 14.58 -70.55 2.08
N PRO A 2 14.31 -69.25 2.30
CA PRO A 2 13.16 -68.56 1.70
C PRO A 2 13.17 -68.61 0.16
N THR A 3 14.37 -68.68 -0.43
CA THR A 3 14.54 -68.84 -1.89
C THR A 3 14.01 -70.19 -2.41
N ALA A 4 14.13 -71.24 -1.60
CA ALA A 4 13.63 -72.57 -1.95
C ALA A 4 12.10 -72.63 -1.88
N GLN A 5 11.48 -71.87 -0.98
CA GLN A 5 10.02 -71.79 -0.86
C GLN A 5 9.40 -71.08 -2.06
N ASP A 6 9.99 -69.98 -2.51
CA ASP A 6 9.54 -69.27 -3.71
C ASP A 6 9.70 -70.11 -4.98
N MET A 7 10.80 -70.85 -5.10
CA MET A 7 11.02 -71.79 -6.20
C MET A 7 9.99 -72.92 -6.17
N PHE A 8 9.66 -73.45 -4.99
CA PHE A 8 8.63 -74.48 -4.85
C PHE A 8 7.25 -73.99 -5.28
N ILE A 9 6.87 -72.77 -4.90
CA ILE A 9 5.59 -72.15 -5.30
C ILE A 9 5.54 -71.98 -6.83
N LYS A 10 6.64 -71.56 -7.47
CA LYS A 10 6.71 -71.44 -8.94
C LYS A 10 6.60 -72.79 -9.63
N VAL A 11 7.26 -73.83 -9.11
CA VAL A 11 7.19 -75.19 -9.66
C VAL A 11 5.79 -75.78 -9.47
N ALA A 12 5.15 -75.55 -8.32
CA ALA A 12 3.78 -75.99 -8.06
C ALA A 12 2.78 -75.31 -9.02
N LYS A 13 2.88 -73.98 -9.17
CA LYS A 13 2.05 -73.23 -10.14
C LYS A 13 2.28 -73.68 -11.58
N ALA A 14 3.54 -73.94 -11.97
CA ALA A 14 3.85 -74.46 -13.31
C ALA A 14 3.28 -75.87 -13.52
N HIS A 15 3.32 -76.72 -12.49
CA HIS A 15 2.70 -78.05 -12.55
C HIS A 15 1.17 -77.94 -12.68
N GLU A 16 0.52 -77.05 -11.93
CA GLU A 16 -0.92 -76.80 -12.03
C GLU A 16 -1.32 -76.35 -13.45
N VAL A 17 -0.57 -75.40 -14.04
CA VAL A 17 -0.78 -74.96 -15.44
C VAL A 17 -0.63 -76.10 -16.45
N LEU A 18 0.27 -77.05 -16.21
CA LEU A 18 0.51 -78.17 -17.13
C LEU A 18 -0.44 -79.36 -16.92
N THR A 19 -1.16 -79.40 -15.80
CA THR A 19 -2.02 -80.55 -15.44
C THR A 19 -3.51 -80.23 -15.43
N ASP A 20 -3.90 -78.96 -15.29
CA ASP A 20 -5.29 -78.52 -15.31
C ASP A 20 -5.57 -77.60 -16.50
N ASP A 21 -6.55 -77.97 -17.32
CA ASP A 21 -6.91 -77.24 -18.54
C ASP A 21 -7.48 -75.84 -18.24
N ALA A 22 -8.12 -75.63 -17.08
CA ALA A 22 -8.69 -74.33 -16.70
C ALA A 22 -7.61 -73.30 -16.33
N THR A 23 -6.59 -73.71 -15.56
CA THR A 23 -5.46 -72.83 -15.22
C THR A 23 -4.56 -72.59 -16.44
N ARG A 24 -4.47 -73.56 -17.36
CA ARG A 24 -3.82 -73.39 -18.67
C ARG A 24 -4.50 -72.32 -19.51
N GLU A 25 -5.83 -72.36 -19.62
CA GLU A 25 -6.59 -71.35 -20.36
C GLU A 25 -6.48 -69.95 -19.72
N ASN A 26 -6.49 -69.86 -18.39
CA ASN A 26 -6.25 -68.61 -17.66
C ASN A 26 -4.83 -68.07 -17.90
N TYR A 27 -3.82 -68.95 -17.91
CA TYR A 27 -2.45 -68.56 -18.22
C TYR A 27 -2.30 -68.09 -19.67
N GLU A 28 -2.93 -68.77 -20.63
CA GLU A 28 -2.95 -68.37 -22.04
C GLU A 28 -3.65 -67.01 -22.25
N LYS A 29 -4.71 -66.72 -21.48
CA LYS A 29 -5.47 -65.47 -21.60
C LYS A 29 -4.87 -64.28 -20.84
N TYR A 30 -4.31 -64.50 -19.65
CA TYR A 30 -3.92 -63.43 -18.72
C TYR A 30 -2.43 -63.44 -18.34
N GLY A 31 -1.66 -64.45 -18.77
CA GLY A 31 -0.22 -64.57 -18.50
C GLY A 31 0.11 -65.09 -17.10
N ASN A 32 -0.89 -65.49 -16.31
CA ASN A 32 -0.77 -66.01 -14.96
C ASN A 32 -1.83 -67.11 -14.70
N PRO A 33 -1.53 -68.13 -13.87
CA PRO A 33 -2.46 -69.23 -13.60
C PRO A 33 -3.72 -68.81 -12.86
N ASP A 34 -3.62 -67.71 -12.11
CA ASP A 34 -4.65 -67.23 -11.18
C ASP A 34 -5.76 -66.40 -11.87
N GLY A 35 -5.61 -66.07 -13.16
CA GLY A 35 -6.58 -65.30 -13.95
C GLY A 35 -6.48 -63.78 -13.80
N TYR A 36 -7.49 -63.06 -14.30
CA TYR A 36 -7.49 -61.59 -14.36
C TYR A 36 -7.47 -60.93 -12.96
N HIS A 37 -6.38 -60.24 -12.64
CA HIS A 37 -6.29 -59.36 -11.48
C HIS A 37 -6.57 -57.90 -11.90
N GLY A 38 -7.84 -57.56 -12.10
CA GLY A 38 -8.24 -56.17 -12.32
C GLY A 38 -8.09 -55.34 -11.06
N THR A 39 -7.41 -54.20 -11.14
CA THR A 39 -7.41 -53.20 -10.06
C THR A 39 -8.79 -52.59 -9.94
N SER A 40 -9.53 -52.92 -8.87
CA SER A 40 -10.78 -52.23 -8.55
C SER A 40 -10.46 -50.94 -7.79
N VAL A 41 -10.85 -49.80 -8.36
CA VAL A 41 -10.73 -48.50 -7.70
C VAL A 41 -11.97 -48.31 -6.83
N THR A 42 -11.81 -48.42 -5.51
CA THR A 42 -12.86 -48.06 -4.56
C THR A 42 -12.64 -46.64 -4.05
N ILE A 43 -13.67 -45.82 -4.08
CA ILE A 43 -13.62 -44.47 -3.52
C ILE A 43 -13.70 -44.58 -1.98
N GLY A 44 -12.72 -44.01 -1.27
CA GLY A 44 -12.61 -44.05 0.19
C GLY A 44 -13.60 -43.14 0.95
N LEU A 45 -14.80 -42.89 0.42
CA LEU A 45 -15.80 -42.10 1.10
C LEU A 45 -16.49 -42.91 2.21
N PRO A 46 -16.81 -42.31 3.37
CA PRO A 46 -17.57 -42.97 4.41
C PRO A 46 -18.92 -43.49 3.91
N SER A 47 -19.33 -44.68 4.35
CA SER A 47 -20.55 -45.35 3.89
C SER A 47 -21.83 -44.51 4.07
N TRP A 48 -21.89 -43.67 5.11
CA TRP A 48 -23.05 -42.80 5.37
C TRP A 48 -23.27 -41.72 4.30
N LEU A 49 -22.22 -41.29 3.60
CA LEU A 49 -22.29 -40.30 2.51
C LEU A 49 -22.77 -40.95 1.20
N THR A 50 -22.49 -42.25 1.03
CA THR A 50 -22.85 -43.03 -0.16
C THR A 50 -24.19 -43.76 -0.03
N ASN A 51 -24.80 -43.75 1.16
CA ASN A 51 -26.09 -44.40 1.41
C ASN A 51 -27.24 -43.64 0.73
N LYS A 52 -28.04 -44.34 -0.08
CA LYS A 52 -29.18 -43.77 -0.83
C LYS A 52 -30.23 -43.06 0.04
N GLU A 53 -30.36 -43.47 1.30
CA GLU A 53 -31.30 -42.85 2.24
C GLU A 53 -30.91 -41.41 2.61
N ASN A 54 -29.61 -41.10 2.58
CA ASN A 54 -29.06 -39.78 2.95
C ASN A 54 -28.82 -38.86 1.75
N GLU A 55 -28.91 -39.38 0.53
CA GLU A 55 -28.58 -38.67 -0.72
C GLU A 55 -29.33 -37.33 -0.83
N LEU A 56 -30.65 -37.32 -0.56
CA LEU A 56 -31.45 -36.10 -0.58
C LEU A 56 -31.01 -35.09 0.48
N ALA A 57 -30.70 -35.55 1.70
CA ALA A 57 -30.29 -34.67 2.79
C ALA A 57 -28.92 -34.04 2.52
N ILE A 58 -27.98 -34.82 1.97
CA ILE A 58 -26.65 -34.36 1.57
C ILE A 58 -26.75 -33.35 0.42
N LEU A 59 -27.59 -33.62 -0.58
CA LEU A 59 -27.79 -32.73 -1.71
C LEU A 59 -28.45 -31.40 -1.30
N VAL A 60 -29.45 -31.44 -0.40
CA VAL A 60 -30.03 -30.22 0.18
C VAL A 60 -28.99 -29.46 1.00
N ALA A 61 -28.20 -30.13 1.83
CA ALA A 61 -27.13 -29.49 2.61
C ALA A 61 -26.08 -28.84 1.70
N TYR A 62 -25.67 -29.51 0.62
CA TYR A 62 -24.76 -28.98 -0.40
C TYR A 62 -25.31 -27.68 -1.02
N PHE A 63 -26.56 -27.68 -1.46
CA PHE A 63 -27.19 -26.48 -2.03
C PHE A 63 -27.35 -25.36 -0.98
N VAL A 64 -27.65 -25.67 0.28
CA VAL A 64 -27.70 -24.68 1.35
C VAL A 64 -26.31 -24.06 1.59
N VAL A 65 -25.25 -24.87 1.60
CA VAL A 65 -23.89 -24.37 1.78
C VAL A 65 -23.50 -23.44 0.63
N ILE A 66 -23.72 -23.85 -0.61
CA ILE A 66 -23.27 -23.08 -1.79
C ILE A 66 -24.14 -21.87 -2.09
N ILE A 67 -25.46 -21.97 -1.94
CA ILE A 67 -26.39 -20.89 -2.32
C ILE A 67 -26.60 -19.90 -1.17
N ILE A 68 -26.50 -20.35 0.08
CA ILE A 68 -26.81 -19.50 1.24
C ILE A 68 -25.55 -19.20 2.03
N ILE A 69 -24.84 -20.21 2.52
CA ILE A 69 -23.74 -19.99 3.48
C ILE A 69 -22.58 -19.25 2.81
N ILE A 70 -22.11 -19.72 1.66
CA ILE A 70 -20.98 -19.09 0.97
C ILE A 70 -21.32 -17.63 0.58
N PRO A 71 -22.45 -17.30 -0.09
CA PRO A 71 -22.77 -15.93 -0.43
C PRO A 71 -22.98 -15.02 0.78
N VAL A 72 -23.54 -15.53 1.88
CA VAL A 72 -23.70 -14.73 3.12
C VAL A 72 -22.35 -14.46 3.77
N VAL A 73 -21.48 -15.46 3.88
CA VAL A 73 -20.13 -15.29 4.46
C VAL A 73 -19.30 -14.34 3.59
N VAL A 74 -19.28 -14.54 2.27
CA VAL A 74 -18.59 -13.67 1.33
C VAL A 74 -19.19 -12.26 1.35
N GLY A 75 -20.50 -12.12 1.40
CA GLY A 75 -21.18 -10.81 1.47
C GLY A 75 -20.88 -10.07 2.78
N LEU A 76 -20.83 -10.76 3.92
CA LEU A 76 -20.44 -10.17 5.20
C LEU A 76 -18.97 -9.78 5.23
N TRP A 77 -18.09 -10.65 4.70
CA TRP A 77 -16.66 -10.37 4.57
C TRP A 77 -16.42 -9.17 3.65
N TRP A 78 -17.01 -9.17 2.45
CA TRP A 78 -16.91 -8.07 1.49
C TRP A 78 -17.40 -6.77 2.10
N ARG A 79 -18.57 -6.76 2.75
CA ARG A 79 -19.11 -5.56 3.41
C ARG A 79 -18.21 -5.04 4.52
N ASN A 80 -17.46 -5.91 5.20
CA ASN A 80 -16.54 -5.48 6.25
C ASN A 80 -15.20 -5.01 5.67
N SER A 81 -14.68 -5.72 4.67
CA SER A 81 -13.43 -5.41 3.99
C SER A 81 -13.53 -4.15 3.14
N SER A 82 -14.65 -3.93 2.46
CA SER A 82 -14.87 -2.79 1.56
C SER A 82 -14.98 -1.45 2.28
N LYS A 83 -14.99 -1.42 3.61
CA LYS A 83 -15.01 -0.19 4.40
C LYS A 83 -13.63 0.45 4.54
N PHE A 84 -12.58 -0.32 4.35
CA PHE A 84 -11.20 0.12 4.54
C PHE A 84 -10.51 0.31 3.19
N LEU A 85 -9.59 1.27 3.12
CA LEU A 85 -8.64 1.40 2.02
C LEU A 85 -7.54 0.33 2.15
N GLU A 86 -6.71 0.20 1.12
CA GLU A 86 -5.53 -0.67 1.11
C GLU A 86 -4.59 -0.40 2.28
N ASP A 87 -4.47 0.87 2.69
CA ASP A 87 -3.69 1.30 3.85
C ASP A 87 -4.31 0.91 5.22
N GLY A 88 -5.49 0.29 5.23
CA GLY A 88 -6.23 -0.10 6.44
C GLY A 88 -7.01 1.03 7.12
N VAL A 89 -7.05 2.23 6.52
CA VAL A 89 -7.81 3.39 7.02
C VAL A 89 -9.25 3.33 6.50
N MET A 90 -10.23 3.67 7.32
CA MET A 90 -11.64 3.65 6.90
C MET A 90 -11.92 4.69 5.81
N GLN A 91 -12.69 4.32 4.77
CA GLN A 91 -13.04 5.21 3.65
C GLN A 91 -13.70 6.52 4.10
N ASN A 92 -14.59 6.46 5.08
CA ASN A 92 -15.24 7.66 5.63
C ASN A 92 -14.25 8.58 6.36
N THR A 93 -13.24 8.01 7.04
CA THR A 93 -12.16 8.77 7.68
C THR A 93 -11.31 9.47 6.62
N ALA A 94 -10.89 8.75 5.58
CA ALA A 94 -10.12 9.30 4.47
C ALA A 94 -10.87 10.45 3.77
N TYR A 95 -12.18 10.29 3.54
CA TYR A 95 -13.02 11.35 2.97
C TYR A 95 -13.07 12.61 3.86
N ARG A 96 -13.15 12.46 5.18
CA ARG A 96 -13.10 13.59 6.13
C ARG A 96 -11.75 14.31 6.07
N TYR A 97 -10.64 13.54 6.07
CA TYR A 97 -9.30 14.08 5.96
C TYR A 97 -9.11 14.86 4.67
N TYR A 98 -9.49 14.27 3.53
CA TYR A 98 -9.42 14.90 2.22
C TYR A 98 -10.13 16.26 2.16
N ARG A 99 -11.27 16.41 2.86
CA ARG A 99 -12.02 17.68 2.88
C ARG A 99 -11.46 18.73 3.84
N GLN A 100 -10.75 18.32 4.88
CA GLN A 100 -10.25 19.22 5.92
C GLN A 100 -8.80 19.65 5.69
N VAL A 101 -7.99 18.78 5.08
CA VAL A 101 -6.60 19.09 4.77
C VAL A 101 -6.50 20.03 3.58
N GLN A 102 -5.53 20.94 3.64
CA GLN A 102 -5.20 21.93 2.63
C GLN A 102 -3.68 21.92 2.43
N GLU A 103 -3.22 22.48 1.32
CA GLU A 103 -1.79 22.51 0.96
C GLU A 103 -0.90 23.10 2.07
N ASN A 104 -1.39 24.13 2.75
CA ASN A 104 -0.67 24.84 3.81
C ASN A 104 -1.21 24.54 5.22
N THR A 105 -1.82 23.37 5.42
CA THR A 105 -2.30 22.96 6.75
C THR A 105 -1.13 22.90 7.74
N ALA A 106 -1.16 23.79 8.74
CA ALA A 106 -0.15 23.84 9.79
C ALA A 106 -0.32 22.73 10.84
N THR A 107 0.78 22.32 11.47
CA THR A 107 0.87 21.25 12.48
C THR A 107 -0.18 21.37 13.59
N LYS A 108 -0.47 22.60 14.05
CA LYS A 108 -1.50 22.86 15.08
C LYS A 108 -2.91 22.38 14.73
N TYR A 109 -3.26 22.28 13.45
CA TYR A 109 -4.59 21.85 13.01
C TYR A 109 -4.71 20.31 12.94
N ILE A 110 -3.59 19.60 12.82
CA ILE A 110 -3.58 18.16 12.54
C ILE A 110 -4.25 17.33 13.66
N PRO A 111 -4.01 17.58 14.97
CA PRO A 111 -4.70 16.85 16.04
C PRO A 111 -6.24 16.96 15.96
N GLY A 112 -6.76 18.12 15.54
CA GLY A 112 -8.21 18.28 15.35
C GLY A 112 -8.75 17.51 14.14
N ILE A 113 -7.97 17.44 13.06
CA ILE A 113 -8.32 16.64 11.88
C ILE A 113 -8.35 15.16 12.26
N LEU A 114 -7.31 14.65 12.94
CA LEU A 114 -7.23 13.27 13.40
C LEU A 114 -8.37 12.89 14.33
N ALA A 115 -8.74 13.77 15.27
CA ALA A 115 -9.85 13.54 16.19
C ALA A 115 -11.20 13.36 15.46
N SER A 116 -11.34 13.85 14.22
CA SER A 116 -12.54 13.69 13.41
C SER A 116 -12.67 12.32 12.72
N ALA A 117 -11.69 11.42 12.90
CA ALA A 117 -11.73 10.08 12.33
C ALA A 117 -12.96 9.29 12.78
N CYS A 118 -13.62 8.61 11.83
CA CYS A 118 -14.81 7.80 12.13
C CYS A 118 -14.47 6.57 12.98
N GLU A 119 -13.22 6.09 12.90
CA GLU A 119 -12.71 4.94 13.65
C GLU A 119 -12.74 5.15 15.17
N PHE A 120 -12.65 6.40 15.63
CA PHE A 120 -12.80 6.72 17.04
C PHE A 120 -14.26 6.77 17.50
N GLY A 121 -15.19 7.09 16.59
CA GLY A 121 -16.62 7.16 16.92
C GLY A 121 -17.21 5.81 17.33
N GLU A 122 -16.76 4.72 16.68
CA GLU A 122 -17.21 3.37 17.02
C GLU A 122 -16.52 2.80 18.27
N SER A 123 -15.25 3.18 18.51
CA SER A 123 -14.43 2.60 19.59
C SER A 123 -14.51 3.37 20.91
N ILE A 124 -14.57 4.71 20.86
CA ILE A 124 -14.44 5.60 22.03
C ILE A 124 -15.65 6.53 22.12
N PRO A 125 -16.86 5.99 22.37
CA PRO A 125 -18.03 6.83 22.57
C PRO A 125 -17.93 7.64 23.87
N CYS A 126 -18.52 8.84 23.89
CA CYS A 126 -18.73 9.59 25.12
C CYS A 126 -19.72 8.86 26.02
N LYS A 127 -19.27 8.46 27.20
CA LYS A 127 -20.09 7.85 28.25
C LYS A 127 -20.43 8.91 29.31
N ASN A 128 -21.69 8.97 29.73
CA ASN A 128 -22.12 9.93 30.77
C ASN A 128 -21.37 9.74 32.11
N ALA A 129 -20.96 8.51 32.43
CA ALA A 129 -20.19 8.22 33.64
C ALA A 129 -18.81 8.90 33.67
N GLN A 130 -18.24 9.23 32.50
CA GLN A 130 -16.93 9.88 32.37
C GLN A 130 -17.04 11.41 32.22
N ALA A 131 -18.26 11.96 32.17
CA ALA A 131 -18.50 13.36 31.79
C ALA A 131 -17.85 14.37 32.75
N ASP A 132 -17.92 14.14 34.06
CA ASP A 132 -17.36 15.06 35.06
C ASP A 132 -15.84 15.15 34.98
N ASP A 133 -15.18 14.00 34.86
CA ASP A 133 -13.72 13.92 34.76
C ASP A 133 -13.23 14.45 33.42
N LEU A 134 -13.95 14.16 32.33
CA LEU A 134 -13.69 14.72 31.01
C LEU A 134 -13.84 16.25 31.01
N GLY A 135 -14.87 16.80 31.66
CA GLY A 135 -15.05 18.25 31.78
C GLY A 135 -13.97 18.94 32.62
N LYS A 136 -13.41 18.27 33.63
CA LYS A 136 -12.24 18.76 34.38
C LYS A 136 -10.98 18.77 33.50
N LEU A 137 -10.73 17.68 32.77
CA LEU A 137 -9.59 17.57 31.87
C LEU A 137 -9.68 18.60 30.73
N HIS A 138 -10.85 18.72 30.12
CA HIS A 138 -11.13 19.68 29.05
C HIS A 138 -10.79 21.11 29.47
N ARG A 139 -11.23 21.54 30.66
CA ARG A 139 -10.91 22.89 31.17
C ARG A 139 -9.42 23.18 31.29
N LYS A 140 -8.57 22.17 31.49
CA LYS A 140 -7.12 22.37 31.54
C LYS A 140 -6.48 22.55 30.17
N VAL A 141 -7.02 21.89 29.14
CA VAL A 141 -6.43 21.85 27.79
C VAL A 141 -7.11 22.78 26.79
N ALA A 142 -8.35 23.21 27.07
CA ALA A 142 -9.20 23.96 26.16
C ALA A 142 -8.57 25.29 25.70
N ASP A 143 -7.75 25.93 26.54
CA ASP A 143 -7.06 27.17 26.18
C ASP A 143 -6.09 27.00 24.99
N GLN A 144 -5.57 25.79 24.80
CA GLN A 144 -4.66 25.46 23.69
C GLN A 144 -5.41 25.03 22.43
N PHE A 145 -6.73 24.86 22.48
CA PHE A 145 -7.50 24.37 21.34
C PHE A 145 -7.49 25.39 20.21
N VAL A 146 -7.25 24.87 19.01
CA VAL A 146 -7.38 25.70 17.82
C VAL A 146 -8.86 26.01 17.57
N LYS A 147 -9.18 27.31 17.57
CA LYS A 147 -10.52 27.84 17.29
C LYS A 147 -10.94 27.50 15.85
N ASN A 148 -12.25 27.35 15.64
CA ASN A 148 -12.88 27.14 14.32
C ASN A 148 -12.47 25.84 13.59
N GLN A 149 -12.03 24.81 14.32
CA GLN A 149 -11.90 23.47 13.74
C GLN A 149 -13.25 22.74 13.80
N GLY A 150 -13.76 22.37 12.62
CA GLY A 150 -15.08 21.80 12.43
C GLY A 150 -15.33 20.51 13.21
N ASP A 151 -16.62 20.31 13.47
CA ASP A 151 -17.30 19.29 14.28
C ASP A 151 -17.19 19.44 15.81
N ILE A 152 -18.34 19.77 16.42
CA ILE A 152 -18.56 19.93 17.88
C ILE A 152 -19.13 18.62 18.47
N ASN A 153 -19.02 17.49 17.76
CA ASN A 153 -19.52 16.22 18.28
C ASN A 153 -18.82 15.89 19.60
N ASN A 154 -19.59 15.50 20.61
CA ASN A 154 -19.07 15.13 21.93
C ASN A 154 -17.97 14.06 21.82
N ASP A 155 -18.16 13.06 20.96
CA ASP A 155 -17.19 11.96 20.78
C ASP A 155 -15.85 12.49 20.22
N ILE A 156 -15.90 13.37 19.22
CA ILE A 156 -14.72 14.04 18.65
C ILE A 156 -14.05 14.94 19.70
N MET A 157 -14.84 15.66 20.50
CA MET A 157 -14.33 16.54 21.55
C MET A 157 -13.61 15.76 22.66
N LYS A 158 -14.12 14.57 23.02
CA LYS A 158 -13.45 13.65 23.96
C LYS A 158 -12.08 13.23 23.43
N VAL A 159 -12.04 12.71 22.20
CA VAL A 159 -10.79 12.27 21.55
C VAL A 159 -9.80 13.43 21.44
N LYS A 160 -10.26 14.60 20.99
CA LYS A 160 -9.43 15.81 20.91
C LYS A 160 -8.87 16.21 22.27
N THR A 161 -9.70 16.18 23.32
CA THR A 161 -9.27 16.49 24.69
C THR A 161 -8.19 15.53 25.18
N ILE A 162 -8.35 14.23 24.91
CA ILE A 162 -7.36 13.20 25.27
C ILE A 162 -6.05 13.40 24.49
N MET A 163 -6.11 13.64 23.17
CA MET A 163 -4.92 13.91 22.36
C MET A 163 -4.14 15.12 22.86
N TYR A 164 -4.83 16.22 23.18
CA TYR A 164 -4.18 17.42 23.71
C TYR A 164 -3.63 17.20 25.11
N ALA A 165 -4.31 16.43 25.96
CA ALA A 165 -3.78 16.07 27.28
C ALA A 165 -2.45 15.32 27.17
N HIS A 166 -2.33 14.37 26.22
CA HIS A 166 -1.07 13.67 25.94
C HIS A 166 0.04 14.64 25.46
N LEU A 167 -0.24 15.47 24.46
CA LEU A 167 0.76 16.39 23.89
C LEU A 167 1.23 17.48 24.90
N LEU A 168 0.36 17.85 25.84
CA LEU A 168 0.65 18.81 26.91
C LEU A 168 1.19 18.15 28.19
N ARG A 169 1.30 16.81 28.22
CA ARG A 169 1.73 16.02 29.38
C ARG A 169 0.85 16.24 30.63
N GLU A 170 -0.44 16.49 30.41
CA GLU A 170 -1.44 16.60 31.48
C GLU A 170 -1.87 15.23 31.97
N SER A 171 -2.07 15.08 33.27
CA SER A 171 -2.47 13.81 33.87
C SER A 171 -3.91 13.43 33.46
N VAL A 172 -4.07 12.30 32.77
CA VAL A 172 -5.38 11.76 32.39
C VAL A 172 -6.02 11.05 33.60
N PRO A 173 -7.30 11.31 33.94
CA PRO A 173 -8.01 10.60 34.99
C PRO A 173 -8.11 9.09 34.72
N GLY A 174 -8.08 8.26 35.77
CA GLY A 174 -8.12 6.79 35.64
C GLY A 174 -9.35 6.27 34.89
N THR A 175 -10.47 7.00 34.93
CA THR A 175 -11.71 6.69 34.18
C THR A 175 -11.56 6.81 32.65
N LEU A 176 -10.58 7.58 32.18
CA LEU A 176 -10.29 7.86 30.77
C LEU A 176 -8.97 7.23 30.29
N GLN A 177 -8.28 6.46 31.16
CA GLN A 177 -6.96 5.94 30.86
C GLN A 177 -7.00 4.87 29.76
N GLU A 178 -7.98 3.97 29.78
CA GLU A 178 -8.20 2.98 28.71
C GLU A 178 -8.48 3.67 27.37
N ASP A 179 -9.40 4.66 27.36
CA ASP A 179 -9.70 5.45 26.18
C ASP A 179 -8.43 6.16 25.65
N SER A 180 -7.57 6.65 26.55
CA SER A 180 -6.31 7.29 26.17
C SER A 180 -5.32 6.32 25.52
N MET A 181 -5.23 5.09 26.02
CA MET A 181 -4.39 4.06 25.42
C MET A 181 -4.89 3.69 24.02
N ASP A 182 -6.21 3.55 23.84
CA ASP A 182 -6.83 3.25 22.54
C ASP A 182 -6.62 4.38 21.52
N VAL A 183 -6.73 5.65 21.95
CA VAL A 183 -6.42 6.80 21.08
C VAL A 183 -4.98 6.74 20.59
N LEU A 184 -4.03 6.54 21.51
CA LEU A 184 -2.60 6.57 21.20
C LEU A 184 -2.18 5.37 20.34
N GLU A 185 -2.83 4.22 20.46
CA GLU A 185 -2.56 3.06 19.61
C GLU A 185 -2.87 3.37 18.14
N ARG A 186 -4.03 3.97 17.89
CA ARG A 186 -4.54 4.21 16.53
C ARG A 186 -3.99 5.47 15.87
N ILE A 187 -3.42 6.40 16.64
CA ILE A 187 -3.08 7.72 16.12
C ILE A 187 -2.07 7.69 14.98
N HIS A 188 -1.11 6.76 15.03
CA HIS A 188 -0.08 6.65 14.00
C HIS A 188 -0.57 5.96 12.74
N HIS A 189 -1.47 4.99 12.88
CA HIS A 189 -2.21 4.42 11.75
C HIS A 189 -2.98 5.51 11.01
N LEU A 190 -3.70 6.34 11.76
CA LEU A 190 -4.47 7.46 11.23
C LEU A 190 -3.60 8.58 10.65
N LEU A 191 -2.45 8.88 11.26
CA LEU A 191 -1.46 9.82 10.73
C LEU A 191 -0.87 9.34 9.41
N ASN A 192 -0.56 8.04 9.29
CA ASN A 192 -0.10 7.46 8.03
C ASN A 192 -1.17 7.56 6.93
N GLY A 193 -2.44 7.36 7.29
CA GLY A 193 -3.57 7.62 6.38
C GLY A 193 -3.64 9.06 5.90
N LEU A 194 -3.54 10.02 6.84
CA LEU A 194 -3.54 11.45 6.51
C LEU A 194 -2.32 11.83 5.67
N LEU A 195 -1.16 11.25 5.96
CA LEU A 195 0.09 11.45 5.25
C LEU A 195 -0.03 10.98 3.79
N ASN A 196 -0.57 9.78 3.54
CA ASN A 196 -0.80 9.27 2.19
C ASN A 196 -1.69 10.22 1.39
N ILE A 197 -2.77 10.74 1.98
CA ILE A 197 -3.63 11.73 1.33
C ILE A 197 -2.83 13.00 0.98
N CYS A 198 -1.97 13.49 1.87
CA CYS A 198 -1.16 14.68 1.60
C CYS A 198 -0.15 14.45 0.47
N MET A 199 0.47 13.25 0.42
CA MET A 199 1.45 12.88 -0.59
C MET A 199 0.79 12.69 -1.97
N GLU A 200 -0.37 12.04 -2.03
CA GLU A 200 -1.16 11.90 -3.27
C GLU A 200 -1.63 13.26 -3.82
N GLN A 201 -1.97 14.19 -2.94
CA GLN A 201 -2.28 15.58 -3.32
C GLN A 201 -1.03 16.42 -3.65
N ARG A 202 0.17 15.87 -3.45
CA ARG A 202 1.47 16.53 -3.63
C ARG A 202 1.67 17.78 -2.77
N PHE A 203 1.05 17.83 -1.60
CA PHE A 203 1.13 18.94 -0.65
C PHE A 203 2.39 18.83 0.22
N VAL A 204 3.48 19.48 -0.16
CA VAL A 204 4.76 19.40 0.57
C VAL A 204 4.63 19.91 2.00
N THR A 205 4.12 21.13 2.17
CA THR A 205 4.02 21.77 3.49
C THR A 205 3.15 20.95 4.44
N ALA A 206 1.97 20.50 3.98
CA ALA A 206 1.10 19.64 4.78
C ALA A 206 1.76 18.30 5.11
N THR A 207 2.43 17.65 4.14
CA THR A 207 3.15 16.39 4.34
C THR A 207 4.20 16.52 5.45
N MET A 208 5.05 17.55 5.37
CA MET A 208 6.04 17.86 6.40
C MET A 208 5.41 18.07 7.78
N ASN A 209 4.32 18.83 7.85
CA ASN A 209 3.63 19.10 9.11
C ASN A 209 2.95 17.86 9.69
N VAL A 210 2.47 16.93 8.85
CA VAL A 210 1.92 15.64 9.30
C VAL A 210 3.02 14.77 9.90
N ILE A 211 4.20 14.75 9.30
CA ILE A 211 5.37 14.03 9.83
C ILE A 211 5.81 14.64 11.16
N GLU A 212 5.92 15.97 11.24
CA GLU A 212 6.21 16.66 12.49
C GLU A 212 5.16 16.33 13.56
N CYS A 213 3.87 16.27 13.19
CA CYS A 213 2.82 15.86 14.11
C CYS A 213 2.99 14.42 14.62
N SER A 214 3.45 13.49 13.78
CA SER A 214 3.84 12.15 14.21
C SER A 214 4.97 12.19 15.24
N GLN A 215 6.03 12.96 15.00
CA GLN A 215 7.15 13.13 15.93
C GLN A 215 6.66 13.71 17.28
N LEU A 216 5.74 14.68 17.24
CA LEU A 216 5.16 15.32 18.43
C LEU A 216 4.31 14.35 19.27
N PHE A 217 3.51 13.48 18.63
CA PHE A 217 2.75 12.45 19.35
C PHE A 217 3.65 11.37 19.95
N MET A 218 4.68 10.94 19.23
CA MET A 218 5.71 10.01 19.74
C MET A 218 6.40 10.57 20.98
N GLN A 219 6.87 11.81 20.93
CA GLN A 219 7.63 12.44 22.02
C GLN A 219 6.77 13.13 23.08
N ALA A 220 5.44 13.06 22.94
CA ALA A 220 4.45 13.72 23.81
C ALA A 220 4.78 15.22 24.01
N MET A 221 4.82 15.97 22.92
CA MET A 221 5.15 17.41 22.91
C MET A 221 4.16 18.21 22.07
N TRP A 222 3.94 19.47 22.45
CA TRP A 222 3.14 20.39 21.65
C TRP A 222 3.98 21.14 20.62
N PHE A 223 3.39 21.58 19.49
CA PHE A 223 4.13 22.10 18.33
C PHE A 223 5.02 23.33 18.59
N HIS A 224 4.74 24.13 19.61
CA HIS A 224 5.57 25.29 19.99
C HIS A 224 6.54 24.98 21.14
N SER A 225 6.62 23.71 21.55
CA SER A 225 7.50 23.27 22.62
C SER A 225 8.94 23.24 22.14
N ASN A 226 9.89 23.42 23.05
CA ASN A 226 11.30 23.30 22.69
C ASN A 226 11.64 21.83 22.42
N HIS A 227 12.33 21.54 21.31
CA HIS A 227 12.66 20.17 20.90
C HIS A 227 13.52 19.43 21.94
N LEU A 228 14.24 20.14 22.81
CA LEU A 228 15.01 19.56 23.91
C LEU A 228 14.15 18.88 24.98
N LEU A 229 12.83 19.07 24.99
CA LEU A 229 11.91 18.35 25.90
C LEU A 229 11.77 16.85 25.56
N GLN A 230 12.31 16.40 24.42
CA GLN A 230 12.41 14.97 24.08
C GLN A 230 13.55 14.26 24.82
N LEU A 231 14.51 15.00 25.38
CA LEU A 231 15.59 14.43 26.17
C LEU A 231 15.06 13.94 27.53
N PRO A 232 15.58 12.82 28.05
CA PRO A 232 15.16 12.31 29.35
C PRO A 232 15.51 13.31 30.46
N HIS A 233 14.62 13.45 31.45
CA HIS A 233 14.78 14.34 32.61
C HIS A 233 14.88 15.84 32.29
N PHE A 234 14.56 16.27 31.07
CA PHE A 234 14.59 17.68 30.69
C PHE A 234 13.30 18.40 31.06
N ASP A 235 13.46 19.37 31.97
CA ASP A 235 12.42 20.35 32.28
C ASP A 235 12.70 21.71 31.62
N GLN A 236 11.70 22.57 31.63
CA GLN A 236 11.81 23.97 31.20
C GLN A 236 12.97 24.73 31.89
N GLN A 237 13.33 24.35 33.12
CA GLN A 237 14.48 24.93 33.83
C GLN A 237 15.81 24.45 33.25
N CYS A 238 15.97 23.15 33.00
CA CYS A 238 17.13 22.55 32.36
C CYS A 238 17.42 23.19 31.00
N ILE A 239 16.36 23.39 30.21
CA ILE A 239 16.44 24.03 28.88
C ILE A 239 16.96 25.46 28.98
N LYS A 240 16.50 26.24 29.96
CA LYS A 240 17.01 27.61 30.19
C LYS A 240 18.49 27.62 30.57
N MET A 241 18.95 26.65 31.36
CA MET A 241 20.36 26.54 31.75
C MET A 241 21.24 26.15 30.56
N ILE A 242 20.82 25.17 29.78
CA ILE A 242 21.53 24.73 28.57
C ILE A 242 21.56 25.83 27.50
N ASN A 243 20.46 26.53 27.26
CA ASN A 243 20.42 27.61 26.26
C ASN A 243 21.39 28.76 26.60
N LYS A 244 21.65 29.03 27.88
CA LYS A 244 22.69 29.99 28.30
C LYS A 244 24.11 29.50 28.00
N GLY A 245 24.36 28.20 28.03
CA GLY A 245 25.63 27.60 27.61
C GLY A 245 25.78 27.58 26.08
N LEU A 246 24.67 27.33 25.38
CA LEU A 246 24.61 27.23 23.91
C LEU A 246 24.83 28.55 23.19
N THR A 247 24.57 29.72 23.81
CA THR A 247 24.85 31.03 23.19
C THR A 247 26.33 31.24 22.83
N ALA A 248 27.24 30.41 23.34
CA ALA A 248 28.66 30.40 22.96
C ALA A 248 28.99 29.43 21.80
N SER A 249 28.09 28.50 21.45
CA SER A 249 28.28 27.56 20.34
C SER A 249 27.92 28.22 19.00
N LYS A 250 28.82 28.12 18.02
CA LYS A 250 28.65 28.65 16.66
C LYS A 250 28.01 27.64 15.69
N SER A 251 27.52 26.50 16.18
CA SER A 251 27.04 25.43 15.31
C SER A 251 25.70 25.75 14.63
N ALA A 252 25.60 25.35 13.36
CA ALA A 252 24.40 25.46 12.52
C ALA A 252 23.44 24.25 12.69
N GLY A 253 23.79 23.26 13.51
CA GLY A 253 23.01 22.04 13.72
C GLY A 253 21.69 22.22 14.50
N GLY A 254 20.91 21.14 14.60
CA GLY A 254 19.67 21.11 15.37
C GLY A 254 19.89 21.34 16.87
N ALA A 255 18.81 21.55 17.63
CA ALA A 255 18.93 21.80 19.07
C ALA A 255 19.64 20.65 19.82
N VAL A 256 19.36 19.39 19.45
CA VAL A 256 19.99 18.20 20.03
C VAL A 256 21.46 18.08 19.62
N ASP A 257 21.78 18.33 18.34
CA ASP A 257 23.17 18.31 17.86
C ASP A 257 24.05 19.26 18.65
N LYS A 258 23.55 20.48 18.92
CA LYS A 258 24.29 21.44 19.73
C LYS A 258 24.50 20.98 21.17
N VAL A 259 23.56 20.21 21.74
CA VAL A 259 23.73 19.59 23.07
C VAL A 259 24.74 18.44 23.02
N LYS A 260 24.79 17.67 21.94
CA LYS A 260 25.80 16.63 21.68
C LYS A 260 27.20 17.26 21.61
N GLU A 261 27.34 18.38 20.90
CA GLU A 261 28.60 19.12 20.72
C GLU A 261 29.15 19.77 22.00
N LEU A 262 28.28 20.20 22.94
CA LEU A 262 28.72 20.74 24.24
C LEU A 262 29.59 19.74 25.02
N GLY A 263 29.44 18.45 24.74
CA GLY A 263 30.18 17.38 25.39
C GLY A 263 29.70 17.12 26.82
N MET A 264 30.08 15.95 27.33
CA MET A 264 29.60 15.44 28.62
C MET A 264 29.99 16.34 29.80
N GLU A 265 31.22 16.85 29.82
CA GLU A 265 31.75 17.65 30.94
C GLU A 265 31.06 19.00 31.10
N GLN A 266 30.83 19.72 30.00
CA GLN A 266 30.18 21.04 30.08
C GLN A 266 28.69 20.87 30.41
N ARG A 267 28.04 19.84 29.85
CA ARG A 267 26.64 19.55 30.15
C ARG A 267 26.43 19.25 31.64
N ARG A 268 27.29 18.41 32.24
CA ARG A 268 27.28 18.12 33.69
C ARG A 268 27.51 19.36 34.55
N LYS A 269 28.40 20.27 34.13
CA LYS A 269 28.63 21.56 34.80
C LYS A 269 27.43 22.51 34.73
N LEU A 270 26.66 22.48 33.64
CA LEU A 270 25.48 23.34 33.46
C LEU A 270 24.23 22.78 34.15
N LEU A 271 24.10 21.45 34.19
CA LEU A 271 22.97 20.72 34.75
C LEU A 271 23.32 20.06 36.08
N THR A 272 23.79 20.86 37.05
CA THR A 272 24.16 20.37 38.39
C THR A 272 22.98 19.87 39.21
N SER A 273 21.74 20.15 38.78
CA SER A 273 20.52 19.69 39.44
C SER A 273 20.21 18.21 39.18
N LEU A 274 20.81 17.61 38.15
CA LEU A 274 20.57 16.22 37.78
C LEU A 274 21.61 15.30 38.44
N SER A 275 21.17 14.08 38.78
CA SER A 275 22.04 13.03 39.31
C SER A 275 22.91 12.40 38.23
N GLU A 276 23.96 11.68 38.66
CA GLU A 276 24.85 10.96 37.76
C GLU A 276 24.13 9.91 36.89
N GLU A 277 23.13 9.22 37.44
CA GLU A 277 22.29 8.27 36.70
C GLU A 277 21.48 8.98 35.61
N GLN A 278 20.88 10.13 35.92
CA GLN A 278 20.13 10.92 34.93
C GLN A 278 21.04 11.48 33.82
N HIS A 279 22.28 11.83 34.14
CA HIS A 279 23.27 12.22 33.13
C HIS A 279 23.63 11.07 32.19
N LEU A 280 23.72 9.85 32.70
CA LEU A 280 23.95 8.65 31.89
C LEU A 280 22.77 8.37 30.95
N ASP A 281 21.52 8.50 31.41
CA ASP A 281 20.35 8.36 30.55
C ASP A 281 20.37 9.35 29.38
N ILE A 282 20.78 10.60 29.63
CA ILE A 282 20.95 11.62 28.60
C ILE A 282 22.07 11.25 27.63
N ASP A 283 23.19 10.72 28.13
CA ASP A 283 24.30 10.26 27.28
C ASP A 283 23.86 9.11 26.38
N LEU A 284 23.14 8.13 26.91
CA LEU A 284 22.58 7.02 26.13
C LEU A 284 21.62 7.51 25.06
N PHE A 285 20.73 8.44 25.40
CA PHE A 285 19.82 9.05 24.42
C PHE A 285 20.61 9.73 23.29
N LEU A 286 21.62 10.54 23.59
CA LEU A 286 22.40 11.27 22.59
C LEU A 286 23.28 10.35 21.72
N MET A 287 23.68 9.18 22.24
CA MET A 287 24.38 8.15 21.46
C MET A 287 23.45 7.46 20.46
N HIS A 288 22.20 7.22 20.84
CA HIS A 288 21.19 6.58 19.99
C HIS A 288 20.40 7.56 19.12
N PHE A 289 20.49 8.88 19.40
CA PHE A 289 19.77 9.89 18.62
C PHE A 289 20.19 9.81 17.14
N PRO A 290 19.24 9.81 16.20
CA PRO A 290 19.58 9.53 14.83
C PRO A 290 20.45 10.62 14.21
N ASP A 291 21.61 10.20 13.72
CA ASP A 291 22.55 11.00 12.94
C ASP A 291 22.62 10.39 11.54
N ILE A 292 22.19 11.15 10.53
CA ILE A 292 22.09 10.70 9.15
C ILE A 292 22.87 11.62 8.20
N ASP A 293 23.54 11.00 7.24
CA ASP A 293 24.14 11.64 6.07
C ASP A 293 23.43 11.17 4.81
N ILE A 294 23.28 12.10 3.86
CA ILE A 294 22.62 11.84 2.58
C ILE A 294 23.65 12.07 1.48
N THR A 295 23.82 11.06 0.65
CA THR A 295 24.49 11.17 -0.65
C THR A 295 23.49 10.83 -1.73
N PHE A 296 23.65 11.42 -2.91
CA PHE A 296 22.72 11.19 -4.02
C PHE A 296 23.48 11.16 -5.33
N ASP A 297 22.97 10.36 -6.25
CA ASP A 297 23.39 10.33 -7.64
C ASP A 297 22.15 10.41 -8.53
N ALA A 298 22.23 11.21 -9.59
CA ALA A 298 21.10 11.48 -10.48
C ALA A 298 21.56 11.35 -11.92
N HIS A 299 21.25 10.22 -12.53
CA HIS A 299 21.66 9.83 -13.87
C HIS A 299 20.45 9.40 -14.72
N THR A 300 20.67 9.33 -16.02
CA THR A 300 19.81 8.73 -17.04
C THR A 300 20.44 7.38 -17.42
N GLU A 301 19.64 6.40 -17.86
CA GLU A 301 20.16 5.06 -18.17
C GLU A 301 21.11 5.09 -19.38
N ASP A 302 20.81 5.91 -20.40
CA ASP A 302 21.47 5.83 -21.71
C ASP A 302 22.34 7.05 -22.08
N GLU A 303 22.25 8.16 -21.34
CA GLU A 303 22.92 9.43 -21.70
C GLU A 303 23.63 10.10 -20.51
N GLU A 304 24.79 10.72 -20.74
CA GLU A 304 25.53 11.50 -19.71
C GLU A 304 24.80 12.81 -19.34
N ASP A 305 24.18 13.45 -20.34
CA ASP A 305 23.43 14.70 -20.20
C ASP A 305 21.92 14.42 -20.17
N VAL A 306 21.21 15.06 -19.25
CA VAL A 306 19.75 14.88 -19.12
C VAL A 306 19.03 15.87 -20.04
N GLN A 307 18.21 15.38 -20.95
CA GLN A 307 17.38 16.18 -21.84
C GLN A 307 15.93 16.31 -21.34
N GLU A 308 15.19 17.24 -21.95
CA GLU A 308 13.77 17.43 -21.65
C GLU A 308 12.96 16.17 -22.03
N GLY A 309 12.24 15.62 -21.06
CA GLY A 309 11.39 14.44 -21.24
C GLY A 309 12.02 13.12 -20.81
N ASP A 310 13.31 13.10 -20.49
CA ASP A 310 14.01 11.88 -20.08
C ASP A 310 13.58 11.39 -18.69
N VAL A 311 13.71 10.09 -18.44
CA VAL A 311 13.46 9.53 -17.10
C VAL A 311 14.75 9.64 -16.28
N ILE A 312 14.73 10.51 -15.28
CA ILE A 312 15.84 10.66 -14.33
C ILE A 312 15.72 9.59 -13.25
N ASN A 313 16.77 8.78 -13.10
CA ASN A 313 16.96 7.87 -11.98
C ASN A 313 17.76 8.58 -10.88
N LEU A 314 17.07 8.93 -9.79
CA LEU A 314 17.69 9.47 -8.59
C LEU A 314 17.91 8.36 -7.57
N VAL A 315 19.17 8.01 -7.33
CA VAL A 315 19.62 7.09 -6.29
C VAL A 315 20.03 7.89 -5.07
N VAL A 316 19.22 7.86 -4.02
CA VAL A 316 19.54 8.48 -2.72
C VAL A 316 20.10 7.41 -1.80
N THR A 317 21.33 7.61 -1.32
CA THR A 317 21.98 6.73 -0.34
C THR A 317 22.00 7.43 1.02
N ILE A 318 21.40 6.77 2.01
CA ILE A 318 21.33 7.26 3.39
C ILE A 318 22.28 6.45 4.25
N GLU A 319 23.17 7.14 4.98
CA GLU A 319 24.02 6.54 5.99
C GLU A 319 23.58 6.98 7.39
N ARG A 320 23.25 6.01 8.25
CA ARG A 320 22.90 6.20 9.66
C ARG A 320 24.14 6.00 10.54
N LYS A 321 24.90 7.08 10.78
CA LYS A 321 26.18 7.07 11.53
C LYS A 321 26.08 6.55 12.96
N HIS A 322 24.91 6.67 13.57
CA HIS A 322 24.66 6.22 14.95
C HIS A 322 24.52 4.68 15.06
N LEU A 323 24.36 3.98 13.92
CA LEU A 323 24.36 2.52 13.85
C LEU A 323 25.80 2.02 13.62
N PRO A 324 26.17 0.85 14.19
CA PRO A 324 27.52 0.31 13.98
C PRO A 324 27.75 -0.06 12.51
N ASP A 325 29.02 -0.10 12.10
CA ASP A 325 29.41 -0.41 10.72
C ASP A 325 28.83 -1.77 10.31
N ASP A 326 28.26 -1.82 9.11
CA ASP A 326 27.89 -3.06 8.44
C ASP A 326 29.02 -3.39 7.45
N PRO A 327 29.90 -4.36 7.76
CA PRO A 327 31.06 -4.67 6.92
C PRO A 327 30.70 -5.15 5.51
N ASP A 328 29.44 -5.54 5.28
CA ASP A 328 28.96 -6.15 4.05
C ASP A 328 28.20 -5.15 3.14
N TRP A 329 28.19 -3.85 3.45
CA TRP A 329 27.43 -2.84 2.67
C TRP A 329 28.02 -2.56 1.28
N ASP A 330 29.35 -2.53 1.16
CA ASP A 330 30.03 -2.22 -0.11
C ASP A 330 29.67 -3.22 -1.23
N ASP A 331 29.19 -4.42 -0.88
CA ASP A 331 28.83 -5.49 -1.82
C ASP A 331 27.42 -5.37 -2.43
N ALA A 332 26.60 -4.39 -2.03
CA ALA A 332 25.21 -4.28 -2.52
C ALA A 332 25.05 -3.34 -3.74
N ALA A 333 26.09 -2.60 -4.12
CA ALA A 333 26.02 -1.55 -5.14
C ALA A 333 26.25 -2.04 -6.57
N ASP A 334 27.12 -3.02 -6.76
CA ASP A 334 27.57 -3.50 -8.08
C ASP A 334 26.76 -4.70 -8.60
N ASP A 335 25.79 -5.19 -7.83
CA ASP A 335 25.19 -6.52 -8.05
C ASP A 335 23.80 -6.51 -8.72
N GLU A 336 23.24 -5.34 -9.02
CA GLU A 336 21.92 -5.17 -9.67
C GLU A 336 21.99 -4.61 -11.11
N ALA A 337 23.19 -4.35 -11.64
CA ALA A 337 23.34 -3.99 -13.05
C ALA A 337 22.97 -5.21 -13.93
N GLU A 338 21.88 -5.10 -14.69
CA GLU A 338 21.66 -6.00 -15.83
C GLU A 338 22.84 -5.86 -16.80
N PRO A 339 23.28 -6.95 -17.43
CA PRO A 339 24.39 -6.89 -18.36
C PRO A 339 23.96 -6.03 -19.56
N ASP A 340 24.44 -4.81 -19.60
CA ASP A 340 24.42 -4.02 -20.82
C ASP A 340 25.53 -4.54 -21.74
N ASP A 341 25.20 -4.83 -22.99
CA ASP A 341 26.15 -5.26 -24.02
C ASP A 341 27.29 -4.23 -24.19
N SER A 342 27.03 -2.96 -23.84
CA SER A 342 28.01 -1.86 -23.86
C SER A 342 29.22 -2.07 -22.94
N ILE A 343 29.11 -2.96 -21.94
CA ILE A 343 30.20 -3.28 -20.99
C ILE A 343 31.42 -3.86 -21.73
N PHE A 344 31.19 -4.54 -22.86
CA PHE A 344 32.24 -5.20 -23.62
C PHE A 344 32.73 -4.39 -24.82
N ASP A 345 32.14 -3.24 -25.12
CA ASP A 345 32.47 -2.40 -26.28
C ASP A 345 33.96 -2.05 -26.35
N GLU A 346 34.58 -1.73 -25.21
CA GLU A 346 36.00 -1.39 -25.17
C GLU A 346 36.90 -2.59 -25.49
N GLN A 347 36.46 -3.79 -25.16
CA GLN A 347 37.19 -5.05 -25.36
C GLN A 347 36.93 -5.66 -26.75
N LEU A 348 35.81 -5.30 -27.36
CA LEU A 348 35.38 -5.73 -28.70
C LEU A 348 35.81 -4.77 -29.82
N LYS A 349 36.19 -3.52 -29.50
CA LYS A 349 36.71 -2.50 -30.44
C LYS A 349 37.85 -2.95 -31.38
N GLU A 350 38.62 -3.97 -31.00
CA GLU A 350 39.73 -4.50 -31.81
C GLU A 350 39.28 -5.48 -32.91
N TYR A 351 38.03 -5.94 -32.88
CA TYR A 351 37.48 -6.94 -33.78
C TYR A 351 36.45 -6.29 -34.73
N GLU A 352 36.36 -6.77 -35.98
CA GLU A 352 35.32 -6.31 -36.90
C GLU A 352 33.96 -6.89 -36.47
N GLU A 353 33.00 -5.99 -36.26
CA GLU A 353 31.63 -6.32 -35.86
C GLU A 353 30.98 -7.29 -36.88
N GLY A 354 30.43 -8.39 -36.38
CA GLY A 354 29.86 -9.48 -37.20
C GLY A 354 30.86 -10.48 -37.79
N SER A 355 32.16 -10.39 -37.44
CA SER A 355 33.13 -11.44 -37.77
C SER A 355 33.03 -12.65 -36.83
N ASP A 356 33.40 -13.85 -37.30
CA ASP A 356 33.43 -15.06 -36.46
C ASP A 356 34.30 -14.88 -35.20
N GLU A 357 35.40 -14.11 -35.30
CA GLU A 357 36.29 -13.81 -34.17
C GLU A 357 35.67 -12.83 -33.17
N TYR A 358 34.83 -11.89 -33.64
CA TYR A 358 34.06 -10.96 -32.80
C TYR A 358 33.01 -11.71 -31.98
N GLU A 359 32.22 -12.58 -32.62
CA GLU A 359 31.17 -13.35 -31.95
C GLU A 359 31.74 -14.33 -30.92
N GLU A 360 32.83 -15.06 -31.26
CA GLU A 360 33.48 -15.97 -30.31
C GLU A 360 34.04 -15.22 -29.09
N LYS A 361 34.54 -13.99 -29.28
CA LYS A 361 35.03 -13.14 -28.21
C LYS A 361 33.90 -12.57 -27.35
N LYS A 362 32.81 -12.12 -27.97
CA LYS A 362 31.59 -11.62 -27.31
C LYS A 362 30.96 -12.72 -26.45
N GLU A 363 30.79 -13.92 -27.01
CA GLU A 363 30.22 -15.08 -26.31
C GLU A 363 31.11 -15.50 -25.13
N GLY A 364 32.43 -15.52 -25.30
CA GLY A 364 33.37 -15.85 -24.21
C GLY A 364 33.38 -14.81 -23.07
N LEU A 365 33.18 -13.53 -23.38
CA LEU A 365 33.05 -12.46 -22.39
C LEU A 365 31.71 -12.54 -21.64
N MET A 366 30.61 -12.81 -22.35
CA MET A 366 29.30 -13.06 -21.74
C MET A 366 29.34 -14.27 -20.81
N ASP A 367 29.96 -15.37 -21.21
CA ASP A 367 30.07 -16.57 -20.38
C ASP A 367 30.88 -16.33 -19.12
N ALA A 368 32.03 -15.66 -19.23
CA ALA A 368 32.84 -15.29 -18.07
C ALA A 368 32.07 -14.37 -17.11
N TRP A 369 31.26 -13.45 -17.65
CA TRP A 369 30.42 -12.57 -16.86
C TRP A 369 29.26 -13.32 -16.20
N ARG A 370 28.57 -14.23 -16.92
CA ARG A 370 27.49 -15.07 -16.38
C ARG A 370 28.00 -15.92 -15.23
N ASP A 371 29.15 -16.57 -15.38
CA ASP A 371 29.78 -17.36 -14.32
C ASP A 371 30.12 -16.49 -13.10
N ALA A 372 30.74 -15.32 -13.31
CA ALA A 372 31.05 -14.39 -12.24
C ALA A 372 29.79 -13.87 -11.52
N TYR A 373 28.71 -13.61 -12.26
CA TYR A 373 27.41 -13.23 -11.72
C TYR A 373 26.81 -14.34 -10.85
N PHE A 374 26.77 -15.58 -11.35
CA PHE A 374 26.25 -16.71 -10.58
C PHE A 374 27.08 -17.00 -9.33
N ASP A 375 28.40 -16.84 -9.40
CA ASP A 375 29.28 -16.97 -8.24
C ASP A 375 29.03 -15.85 -7.20
N ARG A 376 28.83 -14.60 -7.63
CA ARG A 376 28.42 -13.49 -6.75
C ARG A 376 27.07 -13.78 -6.10
N GLN A 377 26.06 -14.20 -6.87
CA GLN A 377 24.74 -14.57 -6.36
C GLN A 377 24.78 -15.76 -5.39
N ARG A 378 25.63 -16.76 -5.67
CA ARG A 378 25.85 -17.90 -4.79
C ARG A 378 26.52 -17.47 -3.49
N ALA A 379 27.55 -16.65 -3.56
CA ALA A 379 28.22 -16.08 -2.39
C ALA A 379 27.24 -15.24 -1.55
N LYS A 380 26.38 -14.44 -2.19
CA LYS A 380 25.30 -13.68 -1.53
C LYS A 380 24.33 -14.60 -0.78
N ARG A 381 23.80 -15.64 -1.44
CA ARG A 381 22.91 -16.63 -0.79
C ARG A 381 23.59 -17.38 0.35
N GLU A 382 24.86 -17.74 0.21
CA GLU A 382 25.63 -18.40 1.26
C GLU A 382 25.91 -17.47 2.45
N ARG A 383 26.21 -16.18 2.18
CA ARG A 383 26.34 -15.13 3.20
C ARG A 383 25.01 -14.93 3.91
N GLU A 384 23.90 -14.78 3.19
CA GLU A 384 22.54 -14.64 3.73
C GLU A 384 22.10 -15.84 4.58
N LYS A 385 22.42 -17.07 4.15
CA LYS A 385 22.19 -18.30 4.93
C LYS A 385 23.05 -18.37 6.20
N LYS A 386 24.31 -17.91 6.15
CA LYS A 386 25.17 -17.78 7.34
C LYS A 386 24.65 -16.68 8.28
N ARG A 387 24.12 -15.58 7.73
CA ARG A 387 23.58 -14.40 8.44
C ARG A 387 22.28 -14.71 9.17
N ASN A 388 21.37 -15.46 8.55
CA ASN A 388 20.11 -15.89 9.14
C ASN A 388 19.89 -17.39 8.86
N PRO A 389 20.25 -18.29 9.80
CA PRO A 389 20.08 -19.72 9.63
C PRO A 389 18.62 -20.15 9.39
N GLN A 390 17.65 -19.33 9.79
CA GLN A 390 16.21 -19.59 9.58
C GLN A 390 15.71 -19.15 8.18
N SER A 391 16.46 -18.35 7.42
CA SER A 391 16.04 -17.87 6.09
C SER A 391 15.89 -19.02 5.09
N GLY A 392 16.67 -20.10 5.26
CA GLY A 392 16.58 -21.30 4.43
C GLY A 392 15.29 -22.11 4.61
N GLU A 393 14.59 -21.98 5.74
CA GLU A 393 13.33 -22.67 6.03
C GLU A 393 12.10 -21.79 5.82
N LEU A 394 12.23 -20.46 6.02
CA LEU A 394 11.11 -19.51 6.04
C LEU A 394 11.03 -18.55 4.85
N GLY A 395 12.00 -18.55 3.93
CA GLY A 395 12.00 -17.70 2.74
C GLY A 395 11.85 -16.21 3.07
N PHE A 396 10.97 -15.49 2.33
CA PHE A 396 10.65 -14.06 2.49
C PHE A 396 10.19 -13.65 3.91
N ALA A 397 9.91 -14.59 4.82
CA ALA A 397 9.55 -14.33 6.21
C ALA A 397 10.75 -14.29 7.18
N ALA A 398 11.98 -14.25 6.66
CA ALA A 398 13.19 -14.12 7.45
C ALA A 398 13.19 -12.83 8.29
N LYS A 399 13.25 -12.96 9.62
CA LYS A 399 13.37 -11.81 10.55
C LYS A 399 14.66 -11.01 10.25
N PRO A 400 14.63 -9.67 10.41
CA PRO A 400 15.82 -8.84 10.21
C PRO A 400 16.93 -9.23 11.18
N LEU A 401 18.18 -9.09 10.72
CA LEU A 401 19.40 -9.55 11.39
C LEU A 401 19.61 -8.97 12.79
N ARG A 402 19.09 -7.77 13.00
CA ARG A 402 19.04 -7.11 14.30
C ARG A 402 17.60 -6.72 14.55
N ALA A 403 17.08 -7.04 15.73
CA ALA A 403 15.82 -6.47 16.16
C ALA A 403 16.00 -4.94 16.16
N PRO A 404 15.15 -4.18 15.44
CA PRO A 404 15.22 -2.73 15.48
C PRO A 404 15.11 -2.28 16.94
N VAL A 405 15.93 -1.30 17.34
CA VAL A 405 15.83 -0.74 18.69
C VAL A 405 14.58 0.14 18.72
N PRO A 406 13.71 -0.01 19.74
CA PRO A 406 12.55 0.85 19.86
C PRO A 406 12.98 2.30 20.12
N VAL A 407 12.19 3.23 19.60
CA VAL A 407 12.32 4.67 19.84
C VAL A 407 12.21 4.93 21.34
N HIS A 408 13.08 5.80 21.86
CA HIS A 408 12.93 6.35 23.20
C HIS A 408 11.72 7.29 23.25
N ALA A 409 10.59 6.77 23.73
CA ALA A 409 9.33 7.50 23.88
C ALA A 409 8.60 7.06 25.17
N PRO A 410 9.12 7.42 26.37
CA PRO A 410 8.64 6.87 27.65
C PRO A 410 7.19 7.26 28.01
N LEU A 411 6.66 8.32 27.39
CA LEU A 411 5.29 8.79 27.60
C LEU A 411 4.31 8.17 26.59
N PHE A 412 4.81 7.46 25.58
CA PHE A 412 3.98 6.78 24.59
C PHE A 412 3.79 5.31 25.03
N PRO A 413 2.55 4.79 25.09
CA PRO A 413 2.25 3.52 25.74
C PRO A 413 2.71 2.26 24.99
N TYR A 414 3.11 2.39 23.72
CA TYR A 414 3.45 1.24 22.86
C TYR A 414 4.87 1.36 22.31
N ASP A 415 5.54 0.21 22.19
CA ASP A 415 6.85 0.16 21.54
C ASP A 415 6.71 0.47 20.04
N ARG A 416 7.58 1.36 19.56
CA ARG A 416 7.61 1.79 18.16
C ARG A 416 9.03 1.87 17.68
N TYR A 417 9.19 1.72 16.37
CA TYR A 417 10.48 1.75 15.70
C TYR A 417 10.57 2.98 14.81
N GLU A 418 11.80 3.45 14.60
CA GLU A 418 12.07 4.56 13.70
C GLU A 418 11.59 4.23 12.29
N GLN A 419 10.87 5.15 11.68
CA GLN A 419 10.54 5.10 10.26
C GLN A 419 11.06 6.36 9.60
N TRP A 420 11.66 6.19 8.44
CA TRP A 420 12.23 7.29 7.68
C TRP A 420 11.47 7.47 6.39
N MET A 421 11.49 8.68 5.85
CA MET A 421 10.86 8.98 4.59
C MET A 421 11.73 9.93 3.79
N VAL A 422 11.94 9.59 2.52
CA VAL A 422 12.65 10.40 1.55
C VAL A 422 11.62 11.10 0.69
N LEU A 423 11.68 12.43 0.65
CA LEU A 423 10.83 13.26 -0.20
C LEU A 423 11.71 14.00 -1.20
N LEU A 424 11.31 13.98 -2.48
CA LEU A 424 11.88 14.82 -3.52
C LEU A 424 10.93 15.98 -3.80
N VAL A 425 11.40 17.20 -3.52
CA VAL A 425 10.60 18.42 -3.61
C VAL A 425 11.18 19.35 -4.67
N ASP A 426 10.33 19.87 -5.55
CA ASP A 426 10.70 20.98 -6.42
C ASP A 426 10.61 22.30 -5.65
N GLN A 427 11.75 22.99 -5.51
CA GLN A 427 11.85 24.24 -4.74
C GLN A 427 11.04 25.38 -5.38
N LYS A 428 10.90 25.39 -6.71
CA LYS A 428 10.23 26.48 -7.43
C LYS A 428 8.71 26.38 -7.32
N THR A 429 8.17 25.17 -7.48
CA THR A 429 6.72 24.95 -7.44
C THR A 429 6.21 24.55 -6.06
N ASN A 430 7.11 24.21 -5.12
CA ASN A 430 6.80 23.65 -3.81
C ASN A 430 5.90 22.40 -3.92
N ARG A 431 6.13 21.58 -4.94
CA ARG A 431 5.38 20.33 -5.18
C ARG A 431 6.25 19.12 -4.89
N LEU A 432 5.59 18.09 -4.39
CA LEU A 432 6.19 16.77 -4.21
C LEU A 432 6.29 16.09 -5.58
N ILE A 433 7.49 15.66 -5.94
CA ILE A 433 7.78 14.94 -7.19
C ILE A 433 7.73 13.44 -6.97
N GLY A 434 8.42 12.97 -5.93
CA GLY A 434 8.48 11.57 -5.56
C GLY A 434 8.71 11.41 -4.07
N TYR A 435 8.35 10.25 -3.54
CA TYR A 435 8.57 9.91 -2.14
C TYR A 435 8.78 8.40 -1.98
N GLN A 436 9.51 8.02 -0.94
CA GLN A 436 9.65 6.62 -0.54
C GLN A 436 9.66 6.51 0.99
N LYS A 437 8.87 5.57 1.52
CA LYS A 437 8.91 5.19 2.94
C LYS A 437 9.95 4.11 3.16
N LEU A 438 10.74 4.28 4.22
CA LEU A 438 11.80 3.38 4.64
C LEU A 438 11.34 2.64 5.89
N SER A 439 11.21 1.32 5.74
CA SER A 439 10.73 0.43 6.80
C SER A 439 11.86 -0.31 7.50
N GLN A 440 13.06 -0.30 6.94
CA GLN A 440 14.22 -0.99 7.49
C GLN A 440 15.11 -0.02 8.26
N ASN A 441 15.65 -0.47 9.40
CA ASN A 441 16.59 0.32 10.20
C ASN A 441 18.01 -0.22 10.02
N THR A 442 18.46 -0.30 8.77
CA THR A 442 19.83 -0.68 8.39
C THR A 442 20.74 0.54 8.45
N ARG A 443 22.06 0.34 8.61
CA ARG A 443 23.00 1.47 8.60
C ARG A 443 22.96 2.23 7.28
N PHE A 444 22.98 1.50 6.19
CA PHE A 444 22.90 2.08 4.86
C PHE A 444 21.61 1.65 4.17
N GLU A 445 21.04 2.55 3.38
CA GLU A 445 19.83 2.29 2.63
C GLU A 445 19.86 3.10 1.33
N LYS A 446 19.62 2.41 0.21
CA LYS A 446 19.53 3.02 -1.12
C LYS A 446 18.08 3.13 -1.53
N VAL A 447 17.72 4.27 -2.08
CA VAL A 447 16.35 4.61 -2.50
C VAL A 447 16.39 5.11 -3.92
N ASN A 448 15.70 4.41 -4.82
CA ASN A 448 15.63 4.77 -6.23
C ASN A 448 14.30 5.49 -6.49
N LEU A 449 14.37 6.74 -6.93
CA LEU A 449 13.23 7.54 -7.33
C LEU A 449 13.35 7.83 -8.84
N LYS A 450 12.38 7.36 -9.62
CA LYS A 450 12.30 7.65 -11.06
C LYS A 450 11.30 8.78 -11.31
N PHE A 451 11.67 9.80 -12.09
CA PHE A 451 10.76 10.88 -12.47
C PHE A 451 11.16 11.52 -13.81
N LEU A 452 10.18 12.11 -14.51
CA LEU A 452 10.41 12.76 -15.79
C LEU A 452 11.12 14.11 -15.64
N ALA A 453 12.13 14.33 -16.47
CA ALA A 453 12.81 15.60 -16.64
C ALA A 453 11.82 16.65 -17.17
N PRO A 454 11.57 17.76 -16.45
CA PRO A 454 10.76 18.86 -16.95
C PRO A 454 11.50 19.66 -18.03
N LYS A 455 10.92 20.79 -18.45
CA LYS A 455 11.45 21.65 -19.52
C LYS A 455 12.87 22.15 -19.27
N GLU A 456 13.55 22.52 -20.36
CA GLU A 456 14.92 23.04 -20.38
C GLU A 456 15.22 24.06 -19.26
N GLY A 457 16.41 23.92 -18.67
CA GLY A 457 16.93 24.85 -17.67
C GLY A 457 17.54 24.18 -16.44
N THR A 458 18.15 25.00 -15.58
CA THR A 458 18.70 24.53 -14.30
C THR A 458 17.61 24.50 -13.23
N ILE A 459 17.33 23.31 -12.71
CA ILE A 459 16.30 23.09 -11.70
C ILE A 459 16.95 22.75 -10.36
N GLN A 460 16.30 23.23 -9.31
CA GLN A 460 16.72 23.04 -7.93
C GLN A 460 15.68 22.16 -7.23
N TYR A 461 16.08 20.92 -6.99
CA TYR A 461 15.30 19.99 -6.19
C TYR A 461 15.88 19.93 -4.78
N GLU A 462 15.03 19.71 -3.79
CA GLU A 462 15.44 19.44 -2.42
C GLU A 462 15.07 18.00 -2.06
N ILE A 463 16.05 17.25 -1.59
CA ILE A 463 15.87 15.90 -1.04
C ILE A 463 15.72 16.06 0.47
N HIS A 464 14.57 15.72 1.02
CA HIS A 464 14.30 15.77 2.46
C HIS A 464 14.24 14.34 3.01
N CYS A 465 15.13 13.99 3.94
CA CYS A 465 15.00 12.78 4.73
C CYS A 465 14.42 13.13 6.10
N LEU A 466 13.23 12.63 6.37
CA LEU A 466 12.43 12.99 7.54
C LEU A 466 12.23 11.76 8.43
N CYS A 467 12.46 11.92 9.73
CA CYS A 467 12.20 10.89 10.74
C CYS A 467 10.75 10.97 11.21
N SER A 468 10.07 9.86 11.46
CA SER A 468 8.69 9.89 12.00
C SER A 468 8.62 10.06 13.54
N ALA A 469 9.76 9.90 14.23
CA ALA A 469 9.80 9.66 15.67
C ALA A 469 10.58 10.69 16.50
N TYR A 470 11.61 11.33 15.92
CA TYR A 470 12.48 12.27 16.62
C TYR A 470 12.47 13.63 15.93
N LEU A 471 12.38 14.70 16.73
CA LEU A 471 12.45 16.06 16.19
C LEU A 471 13.90 16.51 16.04
N GLY A 472 14.21 17.12 14.90
CA GLY A 472 15.54 17.70 14.63
C GLY A 472 16.58 16.71 14.12
N ALA A 473 16.19 15.46 13.83
CA ALA A 473 17.02 14.48 13.12
C ALA A 473 16.94 14.64 11.59
N ASP A 474 15.98 15.43 11.10
CA ASP A 474 15.71 15.64 9.69
C ASP A 474 16.89 16.30 8.95
N LYS A 475 17.16 15.84 7.74
CA LYS A 475 18.20 16.43 6.86
C LYS A 475 17.61 16.82 5.51
N LYS A 476 18.16 17.89 4.96
CA LYS A 476 17.79 18.42 3.64
C LYS A 476 19.04 18.66 2.82
N VAL A 477 19.03 18.20 1.58
CA VAL A 477 20.13 18.41 0.63
C VAL A 477 19.57 19.01 -0.65
N LEU A 478 20.25 20.05 -1.15
CA LEU A 478 19.88 20.72 -2.39
C LEU A 478 20.58 20.02 -3.57
N MET A 479 19.80 19.48 -4.49
CA MET A 479 20.24 18.93 -5.76
C MET A 479 20.01 19.96 -6.86
N LYS A 480 21.07 20.33 -7.58
CA LYS A 480 20.98 21.17 -8.77
C LYS A 480 21.27 20.30 -9.98
N LYS A 481 20.35 20.25 -10.94
CA LYS A 481 20.53 19.54 -12.20
C LYS A 481 20.21 20.49 -13.36
N THR A 482 21.05 20.46 -14.38
CA THR A 482 20.81 21.22 -15.62
C THR A 482 20.19 20.27 -16.62
N ILE A 483 19.04 20.68 -17.17
CA ILE A 483 18.33 19.92 -18.19
C ILE A 483 18.58 20.60 -19.53
N ALA A 484 19.13 19.83 -20.47
CA ALA A 484 19.35 20.25 -21.84
C ALA A 484 18.03 20.31 -22.61
N LYS A 485 18.01 21.12 -23.66
CA LYS A 485 16.87 21.15 -24.57
C LYS A 485 16.84 19.83 -25.35
N LYS A 486 15.66 19.21 -25.46
CA LYS A 486 15.47 18.08 -26.35
C LYS A 486 15.84 18.51 -27.78
N GLU A 487 16.84 17.88 -28.37
CA GLU A 487 17.12 18.09 -29.78
C GLU A 487 15.94 17.55 -30.59
N GLU A 488 15.38 18.38 -31.49
CA GLU A 488 14.43 17.90 -32.49
C GLU A 488 15.20 16.98 -33.44
N ARG A 489 15.37 15.71 -33.06
CA ARG A 489 15.74 14.67 -34.01
C ARG A 489 14.62 14.67 -35.03
N GLU A 490 14.93 15.01 -36.28
CA GLU A 490 13.99 14.88 -37.39
C GLU A 490 13.36 13.49 -37.25
N GLU A 491 12.04 13.45 -36.99
CA GLU A 491 11.32 12.19 -37.01
C GLU A 491 11.64 11.56 -38.37
N LYS A 492 12.47 10.51 -38.38
CA LYS A 492 12.63 9.66 -39.55
C LYS A 492 11.22 9.41 -40.05
N THR A 493 10.94 9.81 -41.27
CA THR A 493 9.59 9.66 -41.82
C THR A 493 9.19 8.20 -41.68
N MET A 494 7.90 7.92 -41.54
CA MET A 494 7.36 6.55 -41.41
C MET A 494 7.85 5.59 -42.52
N ALA A 495 8.41 6.12 -43.61
CA ALA A 495 9.07 5.38 -44.69
C ALA A 495 10.53 4.97 -44.39
N GLU A 496 11.30 5.74 -43.62
CA GLU A 496 12.67 5.37 -43.20
C GLU A 496 12.66 4.39 -42.02
N VAL A 497 11.63 4.43 -41.16
CA VAL A 497 11.43 3.42 -40.11
C VAL A 497 11.01 2.08 -40.71
N ALA A 498 10.19 2.10 -41.77
CA ALA A 498 9.80 0.89 -42.48
C ALA A 498 10.95 0.23 -43.27
N GLU A 499 11.98 0.98 -43.68
CA GLU A 499 13.17 0.40 -44.33
C GLU A 499 14.18 -0.19 -43.32
N ASP A 500 14.15 0.25 -42.05
CA ASP A 500 14.98 -0.31 -40.98
C ASP A 500 14.28 -1.49 -40.25
N GLU A 501 12.93 -1.55 -40.24
CA GLU A 501 12.15 -2.66 -39.63
C GLU A 501 12.05 -3.92 -40.50
N ASP A 502 12.35 -3.85 -41.81
CA ASP A 502 12.30 -5.03 -42.70
C ASP A 502 13.48 -6.01 -42.49
N ASP A 503 14.53 -5.63 -41.73
CA ASP A 503 15.73 -6.46 -41.51
C ASP A 503 15.84 -7.08 -40.09
N GLU A 504 14.97 -6.72 -39.13
CA GLU A 504 14.96 -7.29 -37.77
C GLU A 504 13.53 -7.58 -37.26
N GLU A 505 12.78 -8.44 -37.94
CA GLU A 505 11.59 -9.06 -37.34
C GLU A 505 12.00 -10.30 -36.52
N GLU A 506 12.35 -10.11 -35.25
CA GLU A 506 12.10 -11.13 -34.23
C GLU A 506 10.61 -11.05 -33.84
N GLU A 507 9.91 -12.19 -33.95
CA GLU A 507 8.49 -12.33 -33.60
C GLU A 507 8.27 -12.06 -32.10
N GLU A 508 8.02 -10.82 -31.69
CA GLU A 508 7.50 -10.50 -30.36
C GLU A 508 6.04 -10.96 -30.24
N GLU A 509 5.80 -12.04 -29.49
CA GLU A 509 4.45 -12.49 -29.12
C GLU A 509 3.78 -11.44 -28.20
N GLU A 510 2.83 -10.68 -28.74
CA GLU A 510 1.93 -9.84 -27.95
C GLU A 510 1.17 -10.68 -26.90
N PRO A 511 1.19 -10.31 -25.60
CA PRO A 511 0.41 -11.04 -24.60
C PRO A 511 -1.09 -10.78 -24.80
N GLU A 512 -1.82 -11.85 -25.15
CA GLU A 512 -3.27 -11.84 -25.34
C GLU A 512 -4.02 -11.17 -24.15
N GLY A 513 -4.82 -10.15 -24.47
CA GLY A 513 -5.65 -9.43 -23.50
C GLY A 513 -6.61 -10.35 -22.73
N LYS A 514 -6.46 -10.39 -21.41
CA LYS A 514 -7.31 -11.18 -20.49
C LYS A 514 -8.73 -10.61 -20.41
N TRP A 515 -9.72 -11.35 -20.91
CA TRP A 515 -11.15 -11.02 -20.80
C TRP A 515 -11.70 -11.35 -19.40
N TYR A 516 -11.81 -10.34 -18.54
CA TYR A 516 -11.91 -10.52 -17.09
C TYR A 516 -13.31 -10.75 -16.47
N TYR A 517 -14.36 -11.14 -17.21
CA TYR A 517 -15.71 -11.22 -16.60
C TYR A 517 -16.48 -12.54 -16.72
N MET A 518 -15.90 -13.63 -17.25
CA MET A 518 -16.58 -14.94 -17.18
C MET A 518 -15.65 -16.18 -17.30
N GLY A 519 -14.40 -16.07 -16.83
CA GLY A 519 -13.59 -17.22 -16.40
C GLY A 519 -13.32 -18.34 -17.42
N GLY A 520 -12.96 -18.02 -18.66
CA GLY A 520 -12.45 -18.99 -19.64
C GLY A 520 -11.20 -18.47 -20.35
N ASN A 521 -10.25 -19.35 -20.67
CA ASN A 521 -8.95 -19.02 -21.24
C ASN A 521 -8.97 -18.94 -22.78
N SER A 522 -10.12 -19.17 -23.44
CA SER A 522 -10.29 -18.96 -24.88
C SER A 522 -11.73 -18.56 -25.24
N VAL A 523 -11.90 -17.91 -26.40
CA VAL A 523 -13.23 -17.57 -26.96
C VAL A 523 -14.09 -18.84 -27.14
N GLY A 524 -13.48 -19.97 -27.50
CA GLY A 524 -14.17 -21.24 -27.60
C GLY A 524 -14.72 -21.75 -26.27
N GLU A 525 -13.98 -21.55 -25.19
CA GLU A 525 -14.38 -21.92 -23.83
C GLU A 525 -15.50 -21.02 -23.29
N LEU A 526 -15.48 -19.72 -23.64
CA LEU A 526 -16.58 -18.79 -23.36
C LEU A 526 -17.87 -19.21 -24.09
N VAL A 527 -17.78 -19.56 -25.37
CA VAL A 527 -18.92 -20.05 -26.14
C VAL A 527 -19.45 -21.36 -25.57
N LEU A 528 -18.56 -22.29 -25.18
CA LEU A 528 -18.93 -23.54 -24.52
C LEU A 528 -19.62 -23.31 -23.17
N ASN A 529 -19.13 -22.37 -22.35
CA ASN A 529 -19.74 -22.03 -21.07
C ASN A 529 -21.14 -21.41 -21.26
N ILE A 530 -21.32 -20.53 -22.26
CA ILE A 530 -22.64 -19.96 -22.60
C ILE A 530 -23.60 -21.08 -23.05
N ILE A 531 -23.12 -22.01 -23.89
CA ILE A 531 -23.93 -23.15 -24.33
C ILE A 531 -24.28 -24.06 -23.14
N ALA A 532 -23.33 -24.34 -22.25
CA ALA A 532 -23.56 -25.15 -21.05
C ALA A 532 -24.58 -24.50 -20.10
N LEU A 533 -24.49 -23.18 -19.91
CA LEU A 533 -25.43 -22.40 -19.09
C LEU A 533 -26.83 -22.38 -19.73
N ALA A 534 -26.92 -22.29 -21.05
CA ALA A 534 -28.18 -22.39 -21.79
C ALA A 534 -28.81 -23.79 -21.67
N VAL A 535 -28.02 -24.85 -21.81
CA VAL A 535 -28.48 -26.24 -21.64
C VAL A 535 -28.94 -26.49 -20.20
N ALA A 536 -28.17 -26.02 -19.20
CA ALA A 536 -28.55 -26.12 -17.79
C ALA A 536 -29.84 -25.33 -17.50
N GLY A 537 -30.00 -24.14 -18.08
CA GLY A 537 -31.22 -23.35 -17.99
C GLY A 537 -32.44 -24.05 -18.60
N VAL A 538 -32.30 -24.70 -19.76
CA VAL A 538 -33.37 -25.48 -20.41
C VAL A 538 -33.72 -26.72 -19.59
N MET A 539 -32.73 -27.42 -19.03
CA MET A 539 -32.97 -28.55 -18.12
C MET A 539 -33.68 -28.11 -16.84
N LEU A 540 -33.28 -26.98 -16.26
CA LEU A 540 -33.92 -26.40 -15.08
C LEU A 540 -35.36 -25.97 -15.37
N PHE A 541 -35.60 -25.33 -16.52
CA PHE A 541 -36.95 -24.98 -16.98
C PHE A 541 -37.82 -26.22 -17.15
N ASN A 542 -37.33 -27.24 -17.86
CA ASN A 542 -38.06 -28.50 -18.06
C ASN A 542 -38.34 -29.22 -16.73
N PHE A 543 -37.39 -29.19 -15.78
CA PHE A 543 -37.57 -29.75 -14.44
C PHE A 543 -38.65 -29.00 -13.64
N LEU A 544 -38.59 -27.67 -13.63
CA LEU A 544 -39.58 -26.83 -12.93
C LEU A 544 -40.97 -26.93 -13.56
N TYR A 545 -41.04 -27.08 -14.88
CA TYR A 545 -42.28 -27.27 -15.63
C TYR A 545 -42.89 -28.65 -15.35
N ALA A 546 -42.08 -29.72 -15.38
CA ALA A 546 -42.54 -31.09 -15.11
C ALA A 546 -43.04 -31.30 -13.67
N LYS A 547 -42.50 -30.56 -12.69
CA LYS A 547 -42.98 -30.55 -11.29
C LYS A 547 -44.15 -29.61 -11.04
N GLY A 548 -44.60 -28.86 -12.06
CA GLY A 548 -45.68 -27.85 -11.95
C GLY A 548 -45.30 -26.62 -11.13
N TRP A 549 -44.03 -26.46 -10.76
CA TRP A 549 -43.52 -25.34 -9.96
C TRP A 549 -43.34 -24.07 -10.79
N TRP A 550 -43.03 -24.22 -12.08
CA TRP A 550 -42.91 -23.09 -13.00
C TRP A 550 -44.19 -22.24 -13.03
N GLN A 551 -45.34 -22.89 -13.20
CA GLN A 551 -46.65 -22.24 -13.25
C GLN A 551 -47.06 -21.63 -11.89
N LYS A 552 -46.60 -22.23 -10.78
CA LYS A 552 -47.01 -21.83 -9.43
C LYS A 552 -46.19 -20.67 -8.86
N PHE A 553 -44.90 -20.57 -9.21
CA PHE A 553 -43.97 -19.62 -8.59
C PHE A 553 -43.24 -18.72 -9.59
N CYS A 554 -42.82 -19.25 -10.75
CA CYS A 554 -42.03 -18.48 -11.71
C CYS A 554 -42.91 -17.66 -12.66
N GLN A 555 -44.02 -18.22 -13.13
CA GLN A 555 -44.93 -17.57 -14.08
C GLN A 555 -45.61 -16.31 -13.51
N PRO A 556 -46.13 -16.30 -12.25
CA PRO A 556 -46.70 -15.08 -11.67
C PRO A 556 -45.66 -13.97 -11.47
N LEU A 557 -44.41 -14.34 -11.15
CA LEU A 557 -43.31 -13.40 -11.00
C LEU A 557 -42.87 -12.82 -12.35
N LEU A 558 -42.81 -13.65 -13.39
CA LEU A 558 -42.46 -13.24 -14.75
C LEU A 558 -43.55 -12.33 -15.35
N ASP A 559 -44.82 -12.66 -15.14
CA ASP A 559 -45.96 -11.83 -15.59
C ASP A 559 -46.03 -10.50 -14.83
N TRP A 560 -45.63 -10.48 -13.55
CA TRP A 560 -45.49 -9.25 -12.78
C TRP A 560 -44.31 -8.40 -13.31
N LEU A 561 -43.14 -9.00 -13.51
CA LEU A 561 -41.96 -8.33 -14.06
C LEU A 561 -42.24 -7.74 -15.44
N LEU A 562 -42.86 -8.51 -16.34
CA LEU A 562 -43.22 -8.07 -17.67
C LEU A 562 -44.24 -6.94 -17.63
N ASN A 563 -45.24 -6.98 -16.75
CA ASN A 563 -46.18 -5.86 -16.59
C ASN A 563 -45.52 -4.59 -16.03
N VAL A 564 -44.51 -4.71 -15.16
CA VAL A 564 -43.75 -3.58 -14.63
C VAL A 564 -42.79 -3.01 -15.69
N SER A 565 -42.20 -3.86 -16.53
CA SER A 565 -41.26 -3.44 -17.58
C SER A 565 -41.94 -3.02 -18.89
N TRP A 566 -43.19 -3.43 -19.14
CA TRP A 566 -43.90 -3.16 -20.39
C TRP A 566 -44.03 -1.67 -20.75
N PRO A 567 -44.31 -0.76 -19.80
CA PRO A 567 -44.36 0.67 -20.10
C PRO A 567 -43.00 1.19 -20.55
N VAL A 568 -41.92 0.75 -19.91
CA VAL A 568 -40.54 1.14 -20.23
C VAL A 568 -40.11 0.58 -21.58
N LEU A 569 -40.40 -0.70 -21.85
CA LEU A 569 -40.12 -1.37 -23.13
C LEU A 569 -40.92 -0.78 -24.29
N SER A 570 -42.16 -0.33 -24.06
CA SER A 570 -42.97 0.33 -25.09
C SER A 570 -42.46 1.72 -25.47
N VAL A 571 -41.90 2.46 -24.52
CA VAL A 571 -41.28 3.79 -24.76
C VAL A 571 -39.92 3.64 -25.44
N ILE A 572 -39.13 2.65 -25.03
CA ILE A 572 -37.84 2.35 -25.66
C ILE A 572 -38.03 1.78 -27.07
N GLY A 573 -39.05 0.94 -27.28
CA GLY A 573 -39.37 0.35 -28.58
C GLY A 573 -39.77 1.38 -29.64
N THR A 574 -40.58 2.39 -29.28
CA THR A 574 -40.98 3.46 -30.22
C THR A 574 -39.85 4.44 -30.54
N HIS A 575 -38.84 4.56 -29.67
CA HIS A 575 -37.63 5.37 -29.92
C HIS A 575 -36.51 4.61 -30.64
N LEU A 576 -36.49 3.28 -30.57
CA LEU A 576 -35.52 2.42 -31.27
C LEU A 576 -35.98 1.99 -32.66
N GLU A 577 -37.29 1.95 -32.95
CA GLU A 577 -37.82 1.56 -34.26
C GLU A 577 -37.26 2.42 -35.42
N PRO A 578 -37.17 3.76 -35.31
CA PRO A 578 -36.55 4.61 -36.34
C PRO A 578 -35.04 4.40 -36.45
N GLY A 579 -34.36 4.18 -35.31
CA GLY A 579 -32.91 3.93 -35.27
C GLY A 579 -32.51 2.57 -35.84
N TRP A 580 -33.35 1.54 -35.66
CA TRP A 580 -33.15 0.19 -36.19
C TRP A 580 -33.40 0.12 -37.70
N LEU A 581 -34.41 0.83 -38.20
CA LEU A 581 -34.65 1.03 -39.63
C LEU A 581 -33.53 1.86 -40.27
N TRP A 582 -33.02 2.88 -39.58
CA TRP A 582 -31.87 3.68 -40.04
C TRP A 582 -30.57 2.86 -40.07
N PHE A 583 -30.30 2.06 -39.03
CA PHE A 583 -29.09 1.25 -38.90
C PHE A 583 -29.02 0.11 -39.93
N SER A 584 -30.16 -0.50 -40.28
CA SER A 584 -30.24 -1.57 -41.29
C SER A 584 -30.21 -1.09 -42.73
N THR A 585 -30.49 0.20 -42.99
CA THR A 585 -30.48 0.78 -44.35
C THR A 585 -29.26 1.65 -44.67
N ASN A 586 -28.53 2.18 -43.67
CA ASN A 586 -27.48 3.18 -43.89
C ASN A 586 -26.06 2.78 -43.41
N VAL A 587 -25.81 1.53 -42.99
CA VAL A 587 -24.47 1.06 -42.54
C VAL A 587 -23.79 0.17 -43.60
N TYR A 588 -24.07 0.43 -44.88
CA TYR A 588 -23.13 0.15 -45.96
C TYR A 588 -22.79 1.46 -46.68
N ASP A 589 -21.48 1.71 -46.76
CA ASP A 589 -20.76 2.71 -47.54
C ASP A 589 -20.37 4.05 -46.88
N PHE A 590 -19.08 4.15 -46.60
CA PHE A 590 -18.34 5.30 -46.06
C PHE A 590 -18.04 6.28 -47.19
N HIS A 591 -18.62 7.48 -47.24
CA HIS A 591 -18.01 8.63 -47.95
C HIS A 591 -18.51 10.06 -47.60
N HIS A 592 -19.26 10.29 -46.52
CA HIS A 592 -19.74 11.65 -46.19
C HIS A 592 -19.56 12.06 -44.72
N ILE A 593 -18.30 12.03 -44.26
CA ILE A 593 -17.83 12.91 -43.17
C ILE A 593 -17.58 14.29 -43.81
N SER A 594 -18.32 15.35 -43.44
CA SER A 594 -17.89 16.76 -43.60
C SER A 594 -18.97 17.78 -43.18
N PHE A 595 -20.26 17.50 -43.30
CA PHE A 595 -21.27 18.57 -43.31
C PHE A 595 -22.01 18.85 -41.97
N MET A 596 -21.95 17.96 -40.97
CA MET A 596 -22.75 18.13 -39.75
C MET A 596 -22.01 18.82 -38.57
N PHE A 597 -20.76 19.24 -38.77
CA PHE A 597 -20.01 20.04 -37.79
C PHE A 597 -20.21 21.57 -37.91
N GLU A 598 -21.05 22.05 -38.84
CA GLU A 598 -21.13 23.50 -39.13
C GLU A 598 -22.38 24.23 -38.58
N ASN A 599 -23.29 23.56 -37.88
CA ASN A 599 -24.59 24.17 -37.48
C ASN A 599 -24.97 24.13 -35.99
N LEU A 600 -24.04 23.82 -35.07
CA LEU A 600 -24.36 23.82 -33.62
C LEU A 600 -23.51 24.79 -32.77
N THR A 601 -22.81 25.73 -33.43
CA THR A 601 -22.21 26.91 -32.79
C THR A 601 -22.99 28.18 -33.15
N ALA A 602 -24.17 28.37 -32.56
CA ALA A 602 -24.80 29.70 -32.37
C ALA A 602 -26.13 29.57 -31.60
N VAL A 603 -26.10 29.72 -30.27
CA VAL A 603 -26.84 30.74 -29.50
C VAL A 603 -26.43 30.60 -28.03
N ASN A 604 -25.87 31.70 -27.53
CA ASN A 604 -25.25 31.91 -26.23
C ASN A 604 -26.11 32.93 -25.43
N ALA A 605 -25.82 33.04 -24.12
CA ALA A 605 -26.37 33.97 -23.11
C ALA A 605 -27.63 33.49 -22.35
N THR A 606 -27.56 33.24 -21.04
CA THR A 606 -27.30 34.27 -20.01
C THR A 606 -26.37 33.83 -18.87
N ASN A 607 -25.41 34.70 -18.56
CA ASN A 607 -24.57 34.71 -17.36
C ASN A 607 -25.32 35.30 -16.16
N ALA A 608 -25.12 34.74 -14.96
CA ALA A 608 -25.00 35.51 -13.72
C ALA A 608 -24.34 34.67 -12.60
N SER A 609 -23.27 35.23 -12.02
CA SER A 609 -22.50 34.71 -10.91
C SER A 609 -23.28 34.62 -9.59
N VAL A 610 -23.07 33.57 -8.79
CA VAL A 610 -23.22 33.62 -7.32
C VAL A 610 -22.03 32.90 -6.67
N SER A 611 -20.94 33.64 -6.53
CA SER A 611 -19.92 33.44 -5.50
C SER A 611 -20.33 34.33 -4.32
N THR A 612 -20.79 33.74 -3.21
CA THR A 612 -20.72 34.21 -1.80
C THR A 612 -21.80 33.52 -0.96
N LYS A 613 -21.54 32.30 -0.51
CA LYS A 613 -22.08 31.82 0.77
C LYS A 613 -21.00 31.02 1.48
N VAL A 614 -20.57 31.60 2.59
CA VAL A 614 -19.66 31.05 3.58
C VAL A 614 -20.10 29.62 3.92
N ARG A 615 -19.18 28.66 3.79
CA ARG A 615 -19.36 27.28 4.20
C ARG A 615 -19.51 27.22 5.73
N PHE A 616 -20.74 27.14 6.22
CA PHE A 616 -20.98 26.53 7.52
C PHE A 616 -20.96 25.01 7.31
N ASN A 617 -19.99 24.35 7.94
CA ASN A 617 -19.99 22.90 8.10
C ASN A 617 -21.17 22.54 9.00
N ASP A 618 -22.30 22.17 8.39
CA ASP A 618 -23.43 21.65 9.13
C ASP A 618 -23.61 20.17 8.78
N THR A 619 -22.93 19.32 9.56
CA THR A 619 -23.08 17.86 9.57
C THR A 619 -24.14 17.41 10.59
N SER A 620 -24.93 18.33 11.13
CA SER A 620 -25.90 18.07 12.21
C SER A 620 -26.94 17.00 11.87
N PHE A 621 -27.27 16.78 10.59
CA PHE A 621 -28.22 15.75 10.18
C PHE A 621 -27.73 14.31 10.42
N LEU A 622 -26.41 14.09 10.58
CA LEU A 622 -25.82 12.79 10.90
C LEU A 622 -25.66 12.54 12.41
N ASN A 623 -25.95 13.54 13.26
CA ASN A 623 -25.65 13.53 14.70
C ASN A 623 -26.87 13.76 15.60
N GLN A 624 -28.10 13.73 15.08
CA GLN A 624 -29.29 13.86 15.93
C GLN A 624 -29.68 12.52 16.57
N ASP A 625 -28.89 12.10 17.57
CA ASP A 625 -29.44 11.26 18.64
C ASP A 625 -30.08 12.20 19.68
N PRO A 626 -31.42 12.27 19.79
CA PRO A 626 -32.13 13.24 20.65
C PRO A 626 -31.89 13.03 22.15
N PHE A 627 -31.02 12.09 22.55
CA PHE A 627 -30.76 11.70 23.93
C PHE A 627 -29.34 12.02 24.43
N LYS A 628 -28.43 12.56 23.60
CA LYS A 628 -27.10 13.02 24.05
C LYS A 628 -27.12 14.54 24.28
N GLN A 629 -27.18 14.98 25.54
CA GLN A 629 -26.98 16.39 25.89
C GLN A 629 -25.56 16.85 25.51
N ASN A 630 -25.41 18.08 25.00
CA ASN A 630 -24.12 18.69 24.71
C ASN A 630 -23.40 19.05 26.02
N LEU A 631 -22.44 18.22 26.42
CA LEU A 631 -21.70 18.33 27.69
C LEU A 631 -20.71 19.51 27.72
N PHE A 632 -20.46 20.15 26.59
CA PHE A 632 -19.39 21.16 26.42
C PHE A 632 -19.89 22.59 26.18
N ASN A 633 -21.20 22.85 26.22
CA ASN A 633 -21.72 24.22 26.16
C ASN A 633 -21.58 24.90 27.54
N ASP A 634 -20.86 26.02 27.57
CA ASP A 634 -20.82 26.92 28.71
C ASP A 634 -22.13 27.76 28.71
N PRO A 635 -23.01 27.66 29.73
CA PRO A 635 -24.31 28.33 29.74
C PRO A 635 -24.22 29.87 29.72
N LEU A 636 -23.02 30.44 29.83
CA LEU A 636 -22.80 31.89 29.81
C LEU A 636 -22.60 32.47 28.39
N ASN A 637 -22.36 31.64 27.37
CA ASN A 637 -22.08 32.11 26.00
C ASN A 637 -23.30 32.13 25.06
N GLU A 638 -24.48 31.71 25.50
CA GLU A 638 -25.70 31.74 24.67
C GLU A 638 -26.24 33.17 24.40
N ASN A 639 -25.79 34.17 25.15
CA ASN A 639 -26.29 35.55 25.02
C ASN A 639 -25.52 36.45 24.04
N LEU A 640 -24.53 35.94 23.29
CA LEU A 640 -23.69 36.77 22.40
C LEU A 640 -23.97 36.60 20.90
N ASN A 641 -24.90 35.71 20.50
CA ASN A 641 -25.22 35.46 19.09
C ASN A 641 -26.68 35.82 18.73
N GLN A 642 -27.34 36.68 19.50
CA GLN A 642 -28.55 37.36 19.06
C GLN A 642 -28.24 38.84 18.89
N ASP A 643 -27.68 39.19 17.73
CA ASP A 643 -27.91 40.44 16.99
C ASP A 643 -27.36 40.32 15.56
#